data_AF-A0A8J4AHN0-F1
#
_entry.id   AF-A0A8J4AHN0-F1
#
_cell.length_a   1.000
_cell.length_b   1.000
_cell.length_c   1.000
_cell.angle_alpha   90.00
_cell.angle_beta   90.00
_cell.angle_gamma   90.00
#
_symmetry.space_group_name_H-M   'P 1'
#
loop_
_entity.id
_entity.type
_entity.pdbx_description
1 polymer ?
#
loop_
_entity_poly.entity_id
_entity_poly.type
_entity_poly.pdbx_seq_one_letter_code
_entity_poly.pdbx_strand_id
1 'polypeptide(L)'
;MLDPDPEFRTIRRRDGYLPLEDLGLIGDGATAALVGLDGSIPWLCLPDFGSDPLFCGLLDRTRGGEFTVAPEGIRQARQFYEPDTAVLVTEMVTDTGRVRVTDALALRPGADLSDDAPAQRAELVRSAVVTDGDVRLRVDVRPRGGAHVRTLFSGLELGVPGRPDLRLHLRSSRPLDGLTGAYDLHRGDRLDLVLSWRRYHRHHRFDAATMLRDTAEAWRRWMRRFNYDGPQEQMVRRAAITLKLCDDWVNGSLVAAPTSSLPAPIGGVRNWDYRYVWIRDASFAVFALRRIGFADEADAFLGWVLDAFEQSRVPRIMYTLSGEAVPDEVEDAQLEGYRRSAPVRWGNGAADQRQHDVYGEVLDCADQWLRAGGELEPALWGGLAGLADTAGDAWRHPDQGIWEVRSEGRVFTYSAAMCQVALDRAATIGERLGLPGPVAGWRAAADKLRQAILDQSWDDGARTFREHLDGTGGLDASLLALPLRLVVPVDHPRMVATTDTIAERLSAGNGLLYRYLHEQSTDGIPGDEGAFLLCSFWLVDNLAGQGRVEEAEQLYDSLCERASPLGLLSEQIHPTTGEFMGNFPQAFSHIGVIASGVNLARARQRKAAGGSTGSSCSVVPATSTPGTCCRGSRRCVRRGGWATGSGSPAPIAASGTPNGSAGGPPSSWTGTGTPRPPTRDGRWWRRPTSAAATSPTPTASPRWWPVVARSPSTWPCRRGCSAPRSPRWAGPACRRAAGSCWRSRSARTWPTPSG
;
A
#
# COMPACT_ATOMS: atom_id res chain seq x y z
N MET A 1 8.48 -13.80 9.26
CA MET A 1 7.55 -14.11 10.37
C MET A 1 8.25 -13.74 11.66
N LEU A 2 7.65 -12.92 12.51
CA LEU A 2 8.30 -12.56 13.78
C LEU A 2 8.36 -13.74 14.76
N ASP A 3 7.22 -14.40 15.03
CA ASP A 3 7.13 -15.52 15.99
C ASP A 3 6.06 -16.55 15.54
N PRO A 4 6.42 -17.83 15.29
CA PRO A 4 5.46 -18.89 14.96
C PRO A 4 4.64 -19.41 16.14
N ASP A 5 5.07 -19.17 17.37
CA ASP A 5 4.47 -19.76 18.58
C ASP A 5 4.36 -18.73 19.72
N PRO A 6 3.69 -17.58 19.49
CA PRO A 6 3.61 -16.53 20.49
C PRO A 6 2.88 -17.00 21.75
N GLU A 7 3.15 -16.34 22.87
CA GLU A 7 2.53 -16.67 24.15
C GLU A 7 1.01 -16.41 24.15
N PHE A 8 0.28 -17.22 24.92
CA PHE A 8 -1.12 -16.96 25.20
C PHE A 8 -1.26 -15.75 26.12
N ARG A 9 -2.13 -14.81 25.73
CA ARG A 9 -2.40 -13.59 26.50
C ARG A 9 -3.88 -13.40 26.76
N THR A 10 -4.21 -12.77 27.89
CA THR A 10 -5.59 -12.39 28.19
C THR A 10 -6.05 -11.30 27.24
N ILE A 11 -7.25 -11.46 26.69
CA ILE A 11 -7.87 -10.46 25.81
C ILE A 11 -8.26 -9.26 26.68
N ARG A 12 -7.72 -8.08 26.36
CA ARG A 12 -8.04 -6.83 27.06
C ARG A 12 -8.83 -5.94 26.13
N ARG A 13 -9.88 -5.31 26.66
CA ARG A 13 -10.62 -4.26 25.94
C ARG A 13 -10.45 -2.95 26.67
N ARG A 14 -10.20 -1.88 25.92
CA ARG A 14 -10.11 -0.49 26.40
C ARG A 14 -11.30 0.27 25.86
N ASP A 15 -12.13 0.83 26.75
CA ASP A 15 -13.39 1.49 26.37
C ASP A 15 -14.34 0.59 25.54
N GLY A 16 -14.22 -0.73 25.69
CA GLY A 16 -14.98 -1.71 24.92
C GLY A 16 -14.34 -2.16 23.59
N TYR A 17 -13.24 -1.56 23.16
CA TYR A 17 -12.53 -1.89 21.91
C TYR A 17 -11.31 -2.78 22.17
N LEU A 18 -10.95 -3.59 21.19
CA LEU A 18 -9.63 -4.21 21.18
C LEU A 18 -8.56 -3.13 20.91
N PRO A 19 -7.40 -3.21 21.58
CA PRO A 19 -6.20 -2.51 21.14
C PRO A 19 -5.87 -2.86 19.67
N LEU A 20 -5.31 -1.93 18.91
CA LEU A 20 -4.97 -2.17 17.50
C LEU A 20 -3.90 -3.29 17.37
N GLU A 21 -3.04 -3.42 18.36
CA GLU A 21 -2.01 -4.45 18.53
C GLU A 21 -2.58 -5.87 18.68
N ASP A 22 -3.89 -5.98 18.96
CA ASP A 22 -4.62 -7.24 19.09
C ASP A 22 -5.41 -7.59 17.80
N LEU A 23 -5.19 -6.85 16.71
CA LEU A 23 -5.79 -7.08 15.40
C LEU A 23 -4.74 -7.60 14.40
N GLY A 24 -5.09 -8.66 13.68
CA GLY A 24 -4.33 -9.17 12.52
C GLY A 24 -4.96 -8.75 11.19
N LEU A 25 -4.13 -8.57 10.17
CA LEU A 25 -4.55 -8.21 8.82
C LEU A 25 -4.63 -9.45 7.91
N ILE A 26 -5.72 -9.60 7.17
CA ILE A 26 -5.84 -10.55 6.06
C ILE A 26 -6.32 -9.82 4.80
N GLY A 27 -6.01 -10.30 3.61
CA GLY A 27 -6.25 -9.60 2.34
C GLY A 27 -6.08 -10.49 1.12
N ASP A 28 -6.70 -10.11 0.00
CA ASP A 28 -6.63 -10.81 -1.29
C ASP A 28 -6.14 -9.93 -2.45
N GLY A 29 -5.62 -8.73 -2.14
CA GLY A 29 -5.19 -7.75 -3.13
C GLY A 29 -6.33 -6.98 -3.79
N ALA A 30 -7.58 -7.14 -3.34
CA ALA A 30 -8.69 -6.26 -3.70
C ALA A 30 -9.34 -5.61 -2.47
N THR A 31 -9.32 -6.32 -1.34
CA THR A 31 -9.73 -5.78 -0.04
C THR A 31 -8.92 -6.43 1.09
N ALA A 32 -9.12 -5.91 2.30
CA ALA A 32 -8.57 -6.45 3.53
C ALA A 32 -9.58 -6.44 4.69
N ALA A 33 -9.34 -7.32 5.66
CA ALA A 33 -10.09 -7.43 6.90
C ALA A 33 -9.14 -7.37 8.09
N LEU A 34 -9.62 -6.79 9.20
CA LEU A 34 -8.94 -6.92 10.50
C LEU A 34 -9.62 -8.00 11.32
N VAL A 35 -8.83 -8.88 11.92
CA VAL A 35 -9.26 -10.03 12.71
C VAL A 35 -8.75 -9.87 14.14
N GLY A 36 -9.67 -9.75 15.08
CA GLY A 36 -9.36 -9.62 16.50
C GLY A 36 -8.92 -10.92 17.14
N LEU A 37 -8.10 -10.78 18.18
CA LEU A 37 -7.65 -11.86 19.06
C LEU A 37 -8.81 -12.62 19.75
N ASP A 38 -10.00 -12.02 19.76
CA ASP A 38 -11.25 -12.59 20.27
C ASP A 38 -12.10 -13.30 19.20
N GLY A 39 -11.57 -13.49 18.00
CA GLY A 39 -12.27 -14.13 16.89
C GLY A 39 -13.28 -13.23 16.18
N SER A 40 -13.33 -11.92 16.47
CA SER A 40 -14.14 -10.95 15.73
C SER A 40 -13.45 -10.47 14.46
N ILE A 41 -14.24 -10.05 13.46
CA ILE A 41 -13.78 -9.27 12.30
C ILE A 41 -14.54 -7.94 12.36
N PRO A 42 -13.99 -6.91 13.05
CA PRO A 42 -14.67 -5.64 13.24
C PRO A 42 -14.50 -4.67 12.06
N TRP A 43 -13.65 -5.00 11.08
CA TRP A 43 -13.40 -4.15 9.92
C TRP A 43 -13.29 -4.99 8.64
N LEU A 44 -14.11 -4.66 7.64
CA LEU A 44 -14.04 -5.22 6.29
C LEU A 44 -14.79 -4.32 5.31
N CYS A 45 -14.10 -3.78 4.31
CA CYS A 45 -14.70 -3.07 3.19
C CYS A 45 -14.97 -4.03 2.04
N LEU A 46 -16.15 -3.98 1.42
CA LEU A 46 -16.46 -4.84 0.27
C LEU A 46 -17.14 -4.02 -0.83
N PRO A 47 -16.95 -4.33 -2.11
CA PRO A 47 -16.09 -5.40 -2.62
C PRO A 47 -14.59 -5.09 -2.64
N ASP A 48 -14.18 -3.85 -2.38
CA ASP A 48 -12.79 -3.37 -2.46
C ASP A 48 -12.43 -2.42 -1.30
N PHE A 49 -11.17 -1.97 -1.20
CA PHE A 49 -10.72 -1.07 -0.13
C PHE A 49 -11.51 0.24 -0.07
N GLY A 50 -11.81 0.83 -1.23
CA GLY A 50 -12.49 2.13 -1.34
C GLY A 50 -14.00 2.09 -1.04
N SER A 51 -14.59 0.90 -0.99
CA SER A 51 -16.02 0.71 -0.73
C SER A 51 -16.41 1.00 0.72
N ASP A 52 -17.71 1.24 0.95
CA ASP A 52 -18.25 1.33 2.31
C ASP A 52 -17.96 0.06 3.14
N PRO A 53 -17.64 0.19 4.44
CA PRO A 53 -17.38 -0.96 5.31
C PRO A 53 -18.66 -1.80 5.49
N LEU A 54 -18.56 -3.11 5.20
CA LEU A 54 -19.57 -4.09 5.59
C LEU A 54 -19.57 -4.26 7.11
N PHE A 55 -18.37 -4.32 7.70
CA PHE A 55 -18.14 -4.31 9.14
C PHE A 55 -17.32 -3.07 9.50
N CYS A 56 -17.84 -2.30 10.45
CA CYS A 56 -17.31 -1.01 10.90
C CYS A 56 -17.25 -0.97 12.44
N GLY A 57 -17.31 -2.13 13.10
CA GLY A 57 -17.22 -2.31 14.55
C GLY A 57 -15.99 -1.69 15.18
N LEU A 58 -14.92 -1.51 14.39
CA LEU A 58 -13.71 -0.81 14.80
C LEU A 58 -13.98 0.66 15.12
N LEU A 59 -14.87 1.33 14.36
CA LEU A 59 -15.21 2.74 14.60
C LEU A 59 -16.47 2.90 15.45
N ASP A 60 -17.34 1.89 15.52
CA ASP A 60 -18.52 1.90 16.39
C ASP A 60 -18.94 0.49 16.76
N ARG A 61 -18.76 0.10 18.02
CA ARG A 61 -19.01 -1.28 18.47
C ARG A 61 -20.51 -1.64 18.43
N THR A 62 -21.38 -0.65 18.50
CA THR A 62 -22.82 -0.85 18.63
C THR A 62 -23.50 -0.89 17.26
N ARG A 63 -23.15 0.04 16.38
CA ARG A 63 -23.78 0.28 15.06
C ARG A 63 -22.95 -0.25 13.90
N GLY A 64 -21.63 -0.37 14.09
CA GLY A 64 -20.69 -0.70 13.02
C GLY A 64 -20.74 -2.16 12.57
N GLY A 65 -21.18 -3.06 13.44
CA GLY A 65 -21.28 -4.47 13.10
C GLY A 65 -19.93 -5.20 12.99
N GLU A 66 -19.97 -6.53 12.99
CA GLU A 66 -18.79 -7.41 12.98
C GLU A 66 -19.17 -8.83 12.52
N PHE A 67 -18.16 -9.66 12.24
CA PHE A 67 -18.32 -11.10 12.09
C PHE A 67 -17.49 -11.84 13.14
N THR A 68 -18.14 -12.49 14.09
CA THR A 68 -17.48 -13.18 15.21
C THR A 68 -17.63 -14.70 15.10
N VAL A 69 -16.50 -15.40 15.28
CA VAL A 69 -16.41 -16.86 15.42
C VAL A 69 -15.49 -17.15 16.60
N ALA A 70 -16.07 -17.47 17.75
CA ALA A 70 -15.34 -17.53 19.00
C ALA A 70 -16.01 -18.45 20.02
N PRO A 71 -15.27 -19.14 20.90
CA PRO A 71 -15.87 -19.97 21.94
C PRO A 71 -16.41 -19.10 23.08
N GLU A 72 -17.41 -19.59 23.80
CA GLU A 72 -17.85 -18.94 25.04
C GLU A 72 -16.77 -19.06 26.13
N GLY A 73 -16.59 -18.00 26.92
CA GLY A 73 -15.68 -18.04 28.08
C GLY A 73 -14.19 -18.06 27.75
N ILE A 74 -13.75 -17.31 26.71
CA ILE A 74 -12.32 -17.18 26.39
C ILE A 74 -11.55 -16.64 27.62
N ARG A 75 -10.52 -17.37 28.03
CA ARG A 75 -9.60 -16.98 29.10
C ARG A 75 -8.36 -16.29 28.55
N GLN A 76 -7.78 -16.89 27.52
CA GLN A 76 -6.57 -16.41 26.86
C GLN A 76 -6.62 -16.78 25.38
N ALA A 77 -5.90 -16.03 24.57
CA ALA A 77 -5.77 -16.27 23.15
C ALA A 77 -4.39 -15.86 22.66
N ARG A 78 -4.01 -16.40 21.51
CA ARG A 78 -2.82 -15.98 20.75
C ARG A 78 -3.14 -15.99 19.27
N GLN A 79 -2.36 -15.23 18.52
CA GLN A 79 -2.56 -15.08 17.09
C GLN A 79 -1.21 -15.07 16.38
N PHE A 80 -1.10 -15.78 15.27
CA PHE A 80 0.11 -15.86 14.45
C PHE A 80 -0.26 -16.15 12.99
N TYR A 81 0.60 -15.77 12.06
CA TYR A 81 0.44 -16.13 10.66
C TYR A 81 1.06 -17.49 10.37
N GLU A 82 0.51 -18.23 9.41
CA GLU A 82 1.28 -19.31 8.80
C GLU A 82 2.55 -18.75 8.13
N PRO A 83 3.69 -19.47 8.17
CA PRO A 83 4.97 -18.97 7.65
C PRO A 83 4.90 -18.50 6.20
N ASP A 84 5.40 -17.29 5.97
CA ASP A 84 5.44 -16.59 4.67
C ASP A 84 4.06 -16.47 4.00
N THR A 85 3.03 -16.20 4.79
CA THR A 85 1.66 -15.98 4.30
C THR A 85 0.91 -14.83 4.99
N ALA A 86 -0.27 -14.51 4.44
CA ALA A 86 -1.32 -13.76 5.13
C ALA A 86 -2.47 -14.66 5.63
N VAL A 87 -2.24 -15.97 5.82
CA VAL A 87 -3.21 -16.87 6.44
C VAL A 87 -3.04 -16.78 7.95
N LEU A 88 -4.08 -16.33 8.64
CA LEU A 88 -4.03 -15.98 10.05
C LEU A 88 -4.62 -17.11 10.90
N VAL A 89 -3.94 -17.44 11.99
CA VAL A 89 -4.37 -18.44 12.96
C VAL A 89 -4.60 -17.76 14.30
N THR A 90 -5.80 -17.90 14.85
CA THR A 90 -6.16 -17.45 16.20
C THR A 90 -6.48 -18.67 17.05
N GLU A 91 -5.73 -18.89 18.13
CA GLU A 91 -5.99 -19.95 19.10
C GLU A 91 -6.59 -19.36 20.36
N MET A 92 -7.74 -19.88 20.78
CA MET A 92 -8.50 -19.40 21.94
C MET A 92 -8.70 -20.53 22.94
N VAL A 93 -8.36 -20.26 24.19
CA VAL A 93 -8.46 -21.20 25.32
C VAL A 93 -9.63 -20.79 26.21
N THR A 94 -10.44 -21.77 26.58
CA THR A 94 -11.53 -21.68 27.57
C THR A 94 -11.20 -22.57 28.76
N ASP A 95 -12.09 -22.64 29.76
CA ASP A 95 -11.92 -23.57 30.88
C ASP A 95 -12.06 -25.05 30.49
N THR A 96 -12.78 -25.33 29.41
CA THR A 96 -13.19 -26.70 29.03
C THR A 96 -12.53 -27.20 27.75
N GLY A 97 -11.88 -26.33 26.97
CA GLY A 97 -11.26 -26.70 25.71
C GLY A 97 -10.56 -25.56 24.99
N ARG A 98 -10.00 -25.89 23.82
CA ARG A 98 -9.25 -24.97 22.95
C ARG A 98 -9.74 -25.08 21.51
N VAL A 99 -9.96 -23.93 20.89
CA VAL A 99 -10.31 -23.83 19.46
C VAL A 99 -9.24 -23.06 18.71
N ARG A 100 -8.93 -23.52 17.50
CA ARG A 100 -8.12 -22.82 16.51
C ARG A 100 -9.02 -22.34 15.39
N VAL A 101 -9.01 -21.05 15.11
CA VAL A 101 -9.69 -20.43 13.96
C VAL A 101 -8.63 -20.01 12.95
N THR A 102 -8.77 -20.48 11.72
CA THR A 102 -7.91 -20.07 10.60
C THR A 102 -8.72 -19.21 9.64
N ASP A 103 -8.27 -17.97 9.44
CA ASP A 103 -8.94 -16.94 8.63
C ASP A 103 -8.08 -16.57 7.42
N ALA A 104 -8.73 -16.44 6.25
CA ALA A 104 -8.09 -15.91 5.05
C ALA A 104 -9.12 -15.31 4.08
N LEU A 105 -8.73 -14.24 3.39
CA LEU A 105 -9.37 -13.84 2.13
C LEU A 105 -8.77 -14.72 1.02
N ALA A 106 -9.62 -15.52 0.40
CA ALA A 106 -9.19 -16.68 -0.39
C ALA A 106 -8.68 -16.29 -1.78
N LEU A 107 -7.56 -16.91 -2.15
CA LEU A 107 -6.94 -16.76 -3.46
C LEU A 107 -7.28 -17.95 -4.37
N ARG A 108 -7.20 -17.75 -5.68
CA ARG A 108 -7.47 -18.80 -6.66
C ARG A 108 -6.40 -19.90 -6.57
N PRO A 109 -6.77 -21.18 -6.77
CA PRO A 109 -5.80 -22.25 -6.86
C PRO A 109 -4.79 -21.95 -7.96
N GLY A 110 -3.50 -22.07 -7.64
CA GLY A 110 -2.45 -21.79 -8.60
C GLY A 110 -2.24 -20.31 -8.92
N ALA A 111 -2.85 -19.37 -8.19
CA ALA A 111 -2.60 -17.95 -8.38
C ALA A 111 -1.11 -17.61 -8.22
N ASP A 112 -0.65 -16.70 -9.08
CA ASP A 112 0.61 -16.00 -8.92
C ASP A 112 0.29 -14.56 -8.55
N LEU A 113 0.78 -14.08 -7.40
CA LEU A 113 0.49 -12.73 -6.92
C LEU A 113 1.30 -11.65 -7.64
N SER A 114 2.10 -12.04 -8.62
CA SER A 114 2.85 -11.16 -9.51
C SER A 114 2.38 -11.20 -10.97
N ASP A 115 1.28 -11.91 -11.26
CA ASP A 115 0.66 -11.92 -12.59
C ASP A 115 -0.47 -10.89 -12.64
N ASP A 116 -0.62 -10.16 -13.74
CA ASP A 116 -1.65 -9.12 -13.95
C ASP A 116 -3.08 -9.69 -13.87
N ALA A 117 -3.22 -11.03 -13.87
CA ALA A 117 -4.47 -11.70 -13.63
C ALA A 117 -4.92 -11.54 -12.15
N PRO A 118 -6.18 -11.14 -11.88
CA PRO A 118 -6.64 -10.96 -10.51
C PRO A 118 -6.50 -12.25 -9.68
N ALA A 119 -5.89 -12.23 -8.49
CA ALA A 119 -5.66 -13.46 -7.73
C ALA A 119 -6.84 -13.86 -6.82
N GLN A 120 -7.73 -12.93 -6.51
CA GLN A 120 -8.82 -13.06 -5.55
C GLN A 120 -9.95 -14.00 -6.00
N ARG A 121 -10.61 -14.63 -5.01
CA ARG A 121 -11.88 -15.36 -5.18
C ARG A 121 -13.09 -14.54 -4.76
N ALA A 122 -12.90 -13.40 -4.08
CA ALA A 122 -13.95 -12.64 -3.40
C ALA A 122 -14.72 -13.48 -2.36
N GLU A 123 -13.95 -14.24 -1.57
CA GLU A 123 -14.44 -15.15 -0.53
C GLU A 123 -13.60 -15.00 0.74
N LEU A 124 -14.24 -14.78 1.89
CA LEU A 124 -13.64 -14.86 3.22
C LEU A 124 -13.89 -16.28 3.76
N VAL A 125 -12.83 -17.00 4.10
CA VAL A 125 -12.89 -18.34 4.69
C VAL A 125 -12.52 -18.26 6.16
N ARG A 126 -13.33 -18.89 7.01
CA ARG A 126 -13.08 -19.04 8.44
C ARG A 126 -13.27 -20.50 8.82
N SER A 127 -12.22 -21.16 9.30
CA SER A 127 -12.25 -22.58 9.69
C SER A 127 -11.93 -22.72 11.17
N ALA A 128 -12.94 -23.05 11.98
CA ALA A 128 -12.79 -23.31 13.41
C ALA A 128 -12.65 -24.82 13.66
N VAL A 129 -11.59 -25.23 14.35
CA VAL A 129 -11.31 -26.62 14.73
C VAL A 129 -11.06 -26.70 16.23
N VAL A 130 -11.77 -27.58 16.93
CA VAL A 130 -11.51 -27.83 18.36
C VAL A 130 -10.28 -28.71 18.48
N THR A 131 -9.20 -28.16 19.01
CA THR A 131 -7.92 -28.86 19.13
C THR A 131 -7.84 -29.69 20.41
N ASP A 132 -8.58 -29.29 21.44
CA ASP A 132 -8.59 -29.93 22.75
C ASP A 132 -9.90 -29.69 23.50
N GLY A 133 -10.32 -30.66 24.33
CA GLY A 133 -11.51 -30.57 25.17
C GLY A 133 -12.82 -30.35 24.42
N ASP A 134 -13.75 -29.66 25.09
CA ASP A 134 -15.10 -29.36 24.63
C ASP A 134 -15.33 -27.85 24.65
N VAL A 135 -15.95 -27.31 23.60
CA VAL A 135 -16.23 -25.87 23.51
C VAL A 135 -17.64 -25.63 22.98
N ARG A 136 -18.28 -24.58 23.50
CA ARG A 136 -19.49 -24.01 22.90
C ARG A 136 -19.08 -22.85 21.98
N LEU A 137 -19.03 -23.12 20.68
CA LEU A 137 -18.59 -22.17 19.67
C LEU A 137 -19.75 -21.30 19.20
N ARG A 138 -19.59 -19.97 19.28
CA ARG A 138 -20.55 -18.99 18.79
C ARG A 138 -20.17 -18.47 17.41
N VAL A 139 -21.19 -18.25 16.61
CA VAL A 139 -21.12 -17.49 15.35
C VAL A 139 -22.09 -16.32 15.46
N ASP A 140 -21.63 -15.13 15.09
CA ASP A 140 -22.47 -13.94 15.01
C ASP A 140 -22.05 -13.05 13.84
N VAL A 141 -22.97 -12.76 12.92
CA VAL A 141 -22.72 -11.96 11.72
C VAL A 141 -23.65 -10.75 11.73
N ARG A 142 -23.07 -9.57 11.92
CA ARG A 142 -23.82 -8.31 12.03
C ARG A 142 -23.28 -7.31 11.02
N PRO A 143 -23.81 -7.24 9.78
CA PRO A 143 -23.46 -6.17 8.85
C PRO A 143 -23.86 -4.79 9.38
N ARG A 144 -23.10 -3.74 9.05
CA ARG A 144 -23.50 -2.34 9.30
C ARG A 144 -24.86 -2.08 8.65
N GLY A 145 -25.80 -1.53 9.42
CA GLY A 145 -27.18 -1.31 8.96
C GLY A 145 -28.07 -2.57 8.92
N GLY A 146 -27.56 -3.71 9.37
CA GLY A 146 -28.28 -4.99 9.38
C GLY A 146 -28.31 -5.70 8.02
N ALA A 147 -29.07 -6.79 7.94
CA ALA A 147 -29.25 -7.53 6.69
C ALA A 147 -30.61 -8.23 6.61
N HIS A 148 -31.17 -8.28 5.41
CA HIS A 148 -32.25 -9.20 5.09
C HIS A 148 -31.67 -10.56 4.75
N VAL A 149 -32.20 -11.61 5.37
CA VAL A 149 -31.66 -12.97 5.29
C VAL A 149 -32.63 -13.87 4.57
N ARG A 150 -32.11 -14.68 3.64
CA ARG A 150 -32.87 -15.74 2.97
C ARG A 150 -32.07 -17.05 3.00
N THR A 151 -32.71 -18.12 3.44
CA THR A 151 -32.11 -19.46 3.39
C THR A 151 -31.91 -19.91 1.94
N LEU A 152 -30.71 -20.39 1.63
CA LEU A 152 -30.33 -21.06 0.40
C LEU A 152 -29.93 -22.51 0.70
N PHE A 153 -29.74 -23.31 -0.34
CA PHE A 153 -29.37 -24.72 -0.19
C PHE A 153 -28.06 -24.94 0.58
N SER A 154 -27.08 -24.06 0.44
CA SER A 154 -25.75 -24.20 1.06
C SER A 154 -25.46 -23.17 2.16
N GLY A 155 -26.47 -22.45 2.65
CA GLY A 155 -26.31 -21.44 3.69
C GLY A 155 -27.33 -20.31 3.60
N LEU A 156 -26.88 -19.08 3.77
CA LEU A 156 -27.72 -17.88 3.84
C LEU A 156 -27.32 -16.87 2.77
N GLU A 157 -28.29 -16.32 2.05
CA GLU A 157 -28.11 -15.10 1.26
C GLU A 157 -28.42 -13.89 2.14
N LEU A 158 -27.55 -12.86 2.07
CA LEU A 158 -27.76 -11.61 2.79
C LEU A 158 -27.84 -10.45 1.78
N GLY A 159 -28.85 -9.59 1.96
CA GLY A 159 -28.93 -8.28 1.32
C GLY A 159 -28.77 -7.18 2.36
N VAL A 160 -27.84 -6.27 2.14
CA VAL A 160 -27.53 -5.17 3.08
C VAL A 160 -28.35 -3.93 2.70
N PRO A 161 -29.21 -3.40 3.60
CA PRO A 161 -29.92 -2.15 3.36
C PRO A 161 -28.96 -1.00 3.05
N GLY A 162 -29.29 -0.17 2.07
CA GLY A 162 -28.41 0.91 1.58
C GLY A 162 -27.34 0.46 0.58
N ARG A 163 -27.14 -0.86 0.40
CA ARG A 163 -26.17 -1.42 -0.55
C ARG A 163 -26.79 -2.50 -1.44
N PRO A 164 -27.80 -2.17 -2.28
CA PRO A 164 -28.56 -3.16 -3.05
C PRO A 164 -27.72 -3.99 -4.03
N ASP A 165 -26.59 -3.44 -4.50
CA ASP A 165 -25.67 -4.12 -5.42
C ASP A 165 -24.75 -5.13 -4.71
N LEU A 166 -24.63 -5.04 -3.37
CA LEU A 166 -23.85 -5.98 -2.58
C LEU A 166 -24.74 -7.16 -2.16
N ARG A 167 -24.63 -8.27 -2.88
CA ARG A 167 -25.25 -9.54 -2.49
C ARG A 167 -24.22 -10.46 -1.86
N LEU A 168 -24.51 -10.94 -0.66
CA LEU A 168 -23.63 -11.84 0.07
C LEU A 168 -24.19 -13.25 0.13
N HIS A 169 -23.32 -14.24 0.23
CA HIS A 169 -23.67 -15.63 0.48
C HIS A 169 -22.76 -16.20 1.56
N LEU A 170 -23.33 -16.48 2.72
CA LEU A 170 -22.67 -17.13 3.84
C LEU A 170 -22.96 -18.63 3.78
N ARG A 171 -21.96 -19.42 3.42
CA ARG A 171 -22.04 -20.88 3.44
C ARG A 171 -21.44 -21.43 4.73
N SER A 172 -21.96 -22.58 5.16
CA SER A 172 -21.51 -23.24 6.39
C SER A 172 -21.44 -24.76 6.23
N SER A 173 -20.47 -25.39 6.90
CA SER A 173 -20.37 -26.85 6.96
C SER A 173 -21.33 -27.49 7.96
N ARG A 174 -21.96 -26.68 8.82
CA ARG A 174 -23.07 -27.07 9.71
C ARG A 174 -24.31 -26.20 9.44
N PRO A 175 -25.54 -26.66 9.76
CA PRO A 175 -26.75 -25.85 9.57
C PRO A 175 -26.65 -24.47 10.24
N LEU A 176 -27.13 -23.43 9.54
CA LEU A 176 -27.28 -22.07 10.04
C LEU A 176 -28.76 -21.69 9.97
N ASP A 177 -29.38 -21.46 11.12
CA ASP A 177 -30.79 -21.03 11.20
C ASP A 177 -30.95 -19.51 11.09
N GLY A 178 -29.84 -18.77 11.18
CA GLY A 178 -29.77 -17.32 11.08
C GLY A 178 -28.33 -16.81 11.11
N LEU A 179 -28.17 -15.50 11.29
CA LEU A 179 -26.85 -14.87 11.37
C LEU A 179 -26.15 -15.08 12.71
N THR A 180 -26.87 -15.60 13.71
CA THR A 180 -26.33 -15.98 15.00
C THR A 180 -26.56 -17.47 15.23
N GLY A 181 -25.58 -18.17 15.78
CA GLY A 181 -25.65 -19.60 16.08
C GLY A 181 -24.69 -19.99 17.20
N ALA A 182 -24.98 -21.12 17.86
CA ALA A 182 -24.11 -21.73 18.85
C ALA A 182 -24.02 -23.24 18.60
N TYR A 183 -22.81 -23.78 18.71
CA TYR A 183 -22.51 -25.18 18.41
C TYR A 183 -21.69 -25.77 19.55
N ASP A 184 -22.19 -26.85 20.15
CA ASP A 184 -21.41 -27.66 21.09
C ASP A 184 -20.50 -28.59 20.25
N LEU A 185 -19.19 -28.41 20.41
CA LEU A 185 -18.16 -29.07 19.60
C LEU A 185 -17.15 -29.76 20.52
N HIS A 186 -16.75 -30.97 20.12
CA HIS A 186 -15.75 -31.79 20.82
C HIS A 186 -14.41 -31.76 20.09
N ARG A 187 -13.33 -32.18 20.75
CA ARG A 187 -12.02 -32.33 20.11
C ARG A 187 -12.11 -33.04 18.75
N GLY A 188 -11.56 -32.41 17.71
CA GLY A 188 -11.57 -32.88 16.33
C GLY A 188 -12.77 -32.41 15.51
N ASP A 189 -13.82 -31.90 16.15
CA ASP A 189 -14.93 -31.25 15.44
C ASP A 189 -14.48 -29.96 14.77
N ARG A 190 -15.19 -29.63 13.68
CA ARG A 190 -14.99 -28.40 12.93
C ARG A 190 -16.28 -27.69 12.58
N LEU A 191 -16.16 -26.38 12.39
CA LEU A 191 -17.15 -25.49 11.77
C LEU A 191 -16.42 -24.60 10.76
N ASP A 192 -16.83 -24.68 9.51
CA ASP A 192 -16.25 -23.90 8.42
C ASP A 192 -17.30 -22.96 7.85
N LEU A 193 -16.93 -21.70 7.67
CA LEU A 193 -17.77 -20.64 7.13
C LEU A 193 -17.08 -19.99 5.93
N VAL A 194 -17.86 -19.71 4.89
CA VAL A 194 -17.37 -18.97 3.71
C VAL A 194 -18.36 -17.87 3.34
N LEU A 195 -17.92 -16.61 3.44
CA LEU A 195 -18.68 -15.44 3.02
C LEU A 195 -18.21 -14.98 1.63
N SER A 196 -19.11 -14.98 0.65
CA SER A 196 -18.84 -14.55 -0.74
C SER A 196 -19.65 -13.30 -1.10
N TRP A 197 -19.09 -12.34 -1.86
CA TRP A 197 -19.78 -11.05 -2.16
C TRP A 197 -19.83 -10.61 -3.63
N ARG A 198 -19.18 -11.35 -4.54
CA ARG A 198 -19.31 -11.13 -5.99
C ARG A 198 -20.17 -12.24 -6.60
N ARG A 199 -19.65 -12.95 -7.59
CA ARG A 199 -20.33 -14.09 -8.20
C ARG A 199 -20.15 -15.33 -7.31
N TYR A 200 -21.24 -15.92 -6.86
CA TYR A 200 -21.23 -17.19 -6.11
C TYR A 200 -22.22 -18.20 -6.69
N HIS A 201 -21.94 -19.48 -6.43
CA HIS A 201 -22.79 -20.59 -6.83
C HIS A 201 -23.59 -21.10 -5.63
N ARG A 202 -24.93 -21.02 -5.71
CA ARG A 202 -25.86 -21.36 -4.60
C ARG A 202 -25.87 -22.84 -4.21
N HIS A 203 -25.42 -23.72 -5.11
CA HIS A 203 -25.46 -25.18 -4.94
C HIS A 203 -24.07 -25.82 -4.86
N HIS A 204 -22.99 -25.06 -5.00
CA HIS A 204 -21.65 -25.62 -4.95
C HIS A 204 -21.22 -25.80 -3.49
N ARG A 205 -20.76 -27.01 -3.18
CA ARG A 205 -20.04 -27.27 -1.94
C ARG A 205 -18.71 -26.53 -1.96
N PHE A 206 -18.19 -26.23 -0.78
CA PHE A 206 -16.87 -25.65 -0.59
C PHE A 206 -16.01 -26.63 0.23
N ASP A 207 -14.70 -26.46 0.13
CA ASP A 207 -13.73 -27.17 0.95
C ASP A 207 -12.78 -26.11 1.53
N ALA A 208 -13.07 -25.70 2.76
CA ALA A 208 -12.32 -24.66 3.45
C ALA A 208 -10.84 -25.04 3.62
N ALA A 209 -10.55 -26.32 3.88
CA ALA A 209 -9.18 -26.78 4.04
C ALA A 209 -8.40 -26.64 2.72
N THR A 210 -9.01 -26.98 1.58
CA THR A 210 -8.39 -26.76 0.26
C THR A 210 -8.21 -25.28 -0.03
N MET A 211 -9.22 -24.44 0.22
CA MET A 211 -9.12 -22.99 0.00
C MET A 211 -7.99 -22.34 0.82
N LEU A 212 -7.84 -22.72 2.09
CA LEU A 212 -6.77 -22.22 2.96
C LEU A 212 -5.40 -22.69 2.48
N ARG A 213 -5.25 -23.96 2.09
CA ARG A 213 -3.99 -24.48 1.52
C ARG A 213 -3.62 -23.77 0.23
N ASP A 214 -4.55 -23.64 -0.71
CA ASP A 214 -4.31 -22.96 -1.99
C ASP A 214 -3.90 -21.50 -1.78
N THR A 215 -4.53 -20.83 -0.81
CA THR A 215 -4.20 -19.44 -0.44
C THR A 215 -2.79 -19.35 0.16
N ALA A 216 -2.44 -20.26 1.08
CA ALA A 216 -1.10 -20.31 1.66
C ALA A 216 -0.02 -20.63 0.61
N GLU A 217 -0.31 -21.51 -0.35
CA GLU A 217 0.61 -21.85 -1.44
C GLU A 217 0.85 -20.68 -2.40
N ALA A 218 -0.17 -19.86 -2.69
CA ALA A 218 -0.02 -18.65 -3.50
C ALA A 218 0.90 -17.62 -2.81
N TRP A 219 0.70 -17.38 -1.50
CA TRP A 219 1.59 -16.52 -0.73
C TRP A 219 3.03 -17.03 -0.65
N ARG A 220 3.23 -18.31 -0.34
CA ARG A 220 4.56 -18.91 -0.28
C ARG A 220 5.27 -18.87 -1.63
N ARG A 221 4.51 -19.01 -2.73
CA ARG A 221 5.04 -18.86 -4.09
C ARG A 221 5.56 -17.45 -4.33
N TRP A 222 4.77 -16.45 -4.00
CA TRP A 222 5.16 -15.05 -4.12
C TRP A 222 6.42 -14.76 -3.29
N MET A 223 6.45 -15.21 -2.03
CA MET A 223 7.60 -15.03 -1.13
C MET A 223 8.89 -15.73 -1.57
N ARG A 224 8.87 -16.63 -2.56
CA ARG A 224 10.12 -17.18 -3.13
C ARG A 224 10.99 -16.13 -3.83
N ARG A 225 10.39 -15.00 -4.22
CA ARG A 225 11.10 -13.87 -4.85
C ARG A 225 11.82 -12.99 -3.83
N PHE A 226 11.49 -13.12 -2.55
CA PHE A 226 12.10 -12.34 -1.48
C PHE A 226 13.62 -12.55 -1.45
N ASN A 227 14.35 -11.45 -1.50
CA ASN A 227 15.81 -11.42 -1.55
C ASN A 227 16.35 -10.36 -0.60
N TYR A 228 16.54 -10.73 0.65
CA TYR A 228 17.15 -9.90 1.69
C TYR A 228 17.68 -10.79 2.82
N ASP A 229 18.91 -10.54 3.25
CA ASP A 229 19.63 -11.28 4.30
C ASP A 229 20.21 -10.34 5.37
N GLY A 230 19.70 -9.10 5.43
CA GLY A 230 20.16 -8.05 6.34
C GLY A 230 19.52 -8.09 7.74
N PRO A 231 19.71 -7.02 8.53
CA PRO A 231 19.15 -6.89 9.88
C PRO A 231 17.62 -7.06 9.92
N GLN A 232 17.11 -7.68 10.98
CA GLN A 232 15.66 -7.88 11.19
C GLN A 232 14.95 -8.57 10.00
N GLU A 233 15.60 -9.53 9.32
CA GLU A 233 15.04 -10.23 8.14
C GLU A 233 13.59 -10.68 8.34
N GLN A 234 13.27 -11.21 9.52
CA GLN A 234 11.93 -11.69 9.83
C GLN A 234 10.85 -10.59 9.85
N MET A 235 11.22 -9.40 10.33
CA MET A 235 10.36 -8.21 10.32
C MET A 235 10.24 -7.65 8.90
N VAL A 236 11.34 -7.62 8.13
CA VAL A 236 11.33 -7.19 6.71
C VAL A 236 10.46 -8.12 5.86
N ARG A 237 10.52 -9.44 6.07
CA ARG A 237 9.60 -10.42 5.43
C ARG A 237 8.14 -10.12 5.75
N ARG A 238 7.83 -9.84 7.03
CA ARG A 238 6.46 -9.54 7.45
C ARG A 238 5.97 -8.23 6.84
N ALA A 239 6.80 -7.19 6.87
CA ALA A 239 6.54 -5.89 6.27
C ALA A 239 6.26 -5.99 4.77
N ALA A 240 7.03 -6.80 4.04
CA ALA A 240 6.79 -7.02 2.61
C ALA A 240 5.39 -7.59 2.33
N ILE A 241 4.97 -8.61 3.10
CA ILE A 241 3.63 -9.16 2.95
C ILE A 241 2.57 -8.13 3.39
N THR A 242 2.82 -7.35 4.44
CA THR A 242 1.88 -6.28 4.86
C THR A 242 1.69 -5.24 3.77
N LEU A 243 2.76 -4.82 3.08
CA LEU A 243 2.64 -3.94 1.92
C LEU A 243 1.87 -4.61 0.78
N LYS A 244 2.11 -5.90 0.52
CA LYS A 244 1.33 -6.65 -0.48
C LYS A 244 -0.15 -6.79 -0.11
N LEU A 245 -0.51 -6.68 1.17
CA LEU A 245 -1.91 -6.65 1.63
C LEU A 245 -2.55 -5.27 1.49
N CYS A 246 -1.77 -4.21 1.31
CA CYS A 246 -2.23 -2.86 0.96
C CYS A 246 -2.19 -2.61 -0.56
N ASP A 247 -1.67 -3.55 -1.34
CA ASP A 247 -1.51 -3.47 -2.79
C ASP A 247 -2.79 -3.95 -3.49
N ASP A 248 -3.42 -3.03 -4.22
CA ASP A 248 -4.41 -3.35 -5.24
C ASP A 248 -3.71 -3.58 -6.58
N TRP A 249 -3.19 -4.79 -6.70
CA TRP A 249 -2.39 -5.23 -7.84
C TRP A 249 -3.12 -5.09 -9.19
N VAL A 250 -4.45 -5.18 -9.21
CA VAL A 250 -5.23 -5.05 -10.46
C VAL A 250 -5.08 -3.66 -11.07
N ASN A 251 -5.01 -2.63 -10.24
CA ASN A 251 -4.72 -1.28 -10.66
C ASN A 251 -3.22 -0.96 -10.61
N GLY A 252 -2.43 -1.72 -9.83
CA GLY A 252 -1.03 -1.39 -9.54
C GLY A 252 -0.90 -0.30 -8.47
N SER A 253 -1.90 -0.16 -7.60
CA SER A 253 -2.00 0.96 -6.65
C SER A 253 -1.84 0.50 -5.20
N LEU A 254 -1.30 1.34 -4.32
CA LEU A 254 -1.02 0.99 -2.92
C LEU A 254 -1.75 1.95 -1.97
N VAL A 255 -2.69 1.45 -1.16
CA VAL A 255 -3.35 2.30 -0.16
C VAL A 255 -2.41 2.68 0.98
N ALA A 256 -2.56 3.90 1.52
CA ALA A 256 -1.78 4.34 2.68
C ALA A 256 -2.05 3.46 3.91
N ALA A 257 -3.30 3.06 4.12
CA ALA A 257 -3.71 2.02 5.05
C ALA A 257 -5.06 1.40 4.63
N PRO A 258 -5.35 0.14 5.00
CA PRO A 258 -6.64 -0.49 4.71
C PRO A 258 -7.76 -0.05 5.67
N THR A 259 -7.54 1.00 6.46
CA THR A 259 -8.45 1.52 7.49
C THR A 259 -8.71 3.02 7.31
N SER A 260 -9.78 3.49 7.94
CA SER A 260 -10.18 4.89 7.98
C SER A 260 -10.40 5.35 9.40
N SER A 261 -10.17 6.64 9.64
CA SER A 261 -10.62 7.38 10.82
C SER A 261 -10.14 6.81 12.14
N LEU A 262 -9.00 6.11 12.15
CA LEU A 262 -8.31 5.79 13.38
C LEU A 262 -7.57 7.03 13.89
N PRO A 263 -7.67 7.32 15.19
CA PRO A 263 -7.23 8.59 15.74
C PRO A 263 -5.73 8.68 15.97
N ALA A 264 -5.11 9.79 15.54
CA ALA A 264 -3.72 10.11 15.89
C ALA A 264 -3.57 10.34 17.41
N PRO A 265 -4.42 11.13 18.09
CA PRO A 265 -4.62 11.07 19.53
C PRO A 265 -5.97 10.42 19.90
N ILE A 266 -5.97 9.39 20.77
CA ILE A 266 -7.23 8.80 21.28
C ILE A 266 -8.10 9.90 21.92
N GLY A 267 -9.36 9.99 21.49
CA GLY A 267 -10.33 10.99 21.92
C GLY A 267 -10.23 12.34 21.20
N GLY A 268 -9.25 12.53 20.30
CA GLY A 268 -9.11 13.76 19.53
C GLY A 268 -9.74 13.70 18.14
N VAL A 269 -9.50 14.78 17.38
CA VAL A 269 -10.20 15.07 16.12
C VAL A 269 -9.39 14.74 14.86
N ARG A 270 -8.15 14.27 15.00
CA ARG A 270 -7.24 13.93 13.90
C ARG A 270 -7.47 12.49 13.44
N ASN A 271 -8.56 12.30 12.70
CA ASN A 271 -9.06 10.99 12.29
C ASN A 271 -9.38 11.07 10.78
N TRP A 272 -8.54 10.46 9.93
CA TRP A 272 -8.59 10.62 8.47
C TRP A 272 -8.79 9.28 7.76
N ASP A 273 -9.43 9.31 6.59
CA ASP A 273 -9.55 8.14 5.72
C ASP A 273 -8.26 7.93 4.90
N TYR A 274 -7.62 6.77 5.08
CA TYR A 274 -6.32 6.43 4.47
C TYR A 274 -6.44 5.34 3.39
N ARG A 275 -7.67 5.01 2.97
CA ARG A 275 -7.93 3.97 1.95
C ARG A 275 -7.71 4.46 0.51
N TYR A 276 -6.97 5.56 0.36
CA TYR A 276 -6.61 6.20 -0.88
C TYR A 276 -5.11 6.06 -1.15
N VAL A 277 -4.70 6.46 -2.35
CA VAL A 277 -3.33 6.28 -2.84
C VAL A 277 -2.67 7.65 -2.94
N TRP A 278 -1.68 7.90 -2.09
CA TRP A 278 -0.83 9.09 -2.16
C TRP A 278 0.35 8.84 -3.09
N ILE A 279 0.70 9.79 -3.96
CA ILE A 279 1.90 9.69 -4.83
C ILE A 279 3.21 9.68 -3.99
N ARG A 280 3.16 10.29 -2.82
CA ARG A 280 4.27 10.29 -1.87
C ARG A 280 4.64 8.90 -1.38
N ASP A 281 3.65 8.15 -0.90
CA ASP A 281 3.80 6.88 -0.18
C ASP A 281 4.47 5.79 -1.05
N ALA A 282 3.71 5.30 -2.02
CA ALA A 282 4.12 5.21 -3.42
C ALA A 282 5.62 5.35 -3.75
N SER A 283 6.13 6.58 -3.86
CA SER A 283 7.52 6.84 -4.27
C SER A 283 8.57 6.19 -3.36
N PHE A 284 8.28 6.07 -2.05
CA PHE A 284 9.14 5.36 -1.10
C PHE A 284 8.97 3.84 -1.18
N ALA A 285 7.75 3.36 -1.45
CA ALA A 285 7.46 1.93 -1.56
C ALA A 285 8.25 1.26 -2.70
N VAL A 286 8.41 1.96 -3.83
CA VAL A 286 9.19 1.50 -5.00
C VAL A 286 10.63 1.16 -4.62
N PHE A 287 11.29 2.05 -3.86
CA PHE A 287 12.64 1.79 -3.37
C PHE A 287 12.66 0.56 -2.45
N ALA A 288 11.75 0.50 -1.48
CA ALA A 288 11.70 -0.59 -0.50
C ALA A 288 11.51 -1.96 -1.17
N LEU A 289 10.45 -2.13 -1.97
CA LEU A 289 10.07 -3.41 -2.57
C LEU A 289 11.10 -3.92 -3.58
N ARG A 290 11.61 -3.04 -4.47
CA ARG A 290 12.59 -3.44 -5.48
C ARG A 290 13.88 -3.99 -4.85
N ARG A 291 14.32 -3.41 -3.73
CA ARG A 291 15.57 -3.82 -3.07
C ARG A 291 15.50 -5.16 -2.37
N ILE A 292 14.30 -5.68 -2.12
CA ILE A 292 14.07 -6.99 -1.51
C ILE A 292 13.50 -8.02 -2.49
N GLY A 293 13.61 -7.79 -3.80
CA GLY A 293 13.26 -8.77 -4.85
C GLY A 293 11.87 -8.63 -5.48
N PHE A 294 11.08 -7.63 -5.08
CA PHE A 294 9.73 -7.36 -5.58
C PHE A 294 9.75 -6.20 -6.59
N ALA A 295 10.45 -6.42 -7.70
CA ALA A 295 10.58 -5.42 -8.76
C ALA A 295 9.26 -5.19 -9.51
N ASP A 296 8.47 -6.25 -9.74
CA ASP A 296 7.22 -6.16 -10.51
C ASP A 296 6.19 -5.30 -9.75
N GLU A 297 6.09 -5.45 -8.43
CA GLU A 297 5.30 -4.57 -7.55
C GLU A 297 5.74 -3.11 -7.64
N ALA A 298 7.05 -2.88 -7.65
CA ALA A 298 7.59 -1.55 -7.82
C ALA A 298 7.28 -0.98 -9.21
N ASP A 299 7.39 -1.78 -10.26
CA ASP A 299 7.15 -1.36 -11.65
C ASP A 299 5.66 -1.11 -11.94
N ALA A 300 4.75 -1.96 -11.44
CA ALA A 300 3.31 -1.75 -11.53
C ALA A 300 2.90 -0.43 -10.86
N PHE A 301 3.45 -0.17 -9.68
CA PHE A 301 3.20 1.08 -8.96
C PHE A 301 3.70 2.32 -9.71
N LEU A 302 4.92 2.26 -10.27
CA LEU A 302 5.45 3.34 -11.09
C LEU A 302 4.58 3.60 -12.32
N GLY A 303 4.12 2.55 -13.01
CA GLY A 303 3.19 2.66 -14.13
C GLY A 303 1.88 3.34 -13.73
N TRP A 304 1.29 2.93 -12.61
CA TRP A 304 0.05 3.51 -12.10
C TRP A 304 0.15 5.01 -11.81
N VAL A 305 1.27 5.50 -11.25
CA VAL A 305 1.48 6.95 -11.02
C VAL A 305 1.50 7.72 -12.34
N LEU A 306 2.18 7.18 -13.35
CA LEU A 306 2.27 7.80 -14.66
C LEU A 306 0.89 7.82 -15.34
N ASP A 307 0.13 6.73 -15.26
CA ASP A 307 -1.24 6.66 -15.76
C ASP A 307 -2.16 7.68 -15.07
N ALA A 308 -2.13 7.76 -13.73
CA ALA A 308 -2.91 8.73 -12.96
C ALA A 308 -2.56 10.20 -13.32
N PHE A 309 -1.27 10.48 -13.56
CA PHE A 309 -0.81 11.78 -14.03
C PHE A 309 -1.34 12.10 -15.44
N GLU A 310 -1.23 11.17 -16.39
CA GLU A 310 -1.72 11.37 -17.76
C GLU A 310 -3.24 11.58 -17.82
N GLN A 311 -3.99 10.85 -16.99
CA GLN A 311 -5.45 10.95 -16.93
C GLN A 311 -5.91 12.28 -16.32
N SER A 312 -5.28 12.71 -15.21
CA SER A 312 -5.70 13.90 -14.47
C SER A 312 -5.28 15.22 -15.13
N ARG A 313 -4.17 15.24 -15.88
CA ARG A 313 -3.50 16.41 -16.50
C ARG A 313 -3.03 17.50 -15.52
N VAL A 314 -3.59 17.54 -14.32
CA VAL A 314 -3.15 18.36 -13.19
C VAL A 314 -2.79 17.39 -12.08
N PRO A 315 -1.54 17.38 -11.60
CA PRO A 315 -1.12 16.46 -10.56
C PRO A 315 -1.94 16.68 -9.28
N ARG A 316 -2.51 15.61 -8.75
CA ARG A 316 -3.09 15.55 -7.41
C ARG A 316 -2.15 14.81 -6.48
N ILE A 317 -2.20 15.14 -5.20
CA ILE A 317 -1.38 14.48 -4.18
C ILE A 317 -1.86 13.06 -3.88
N MET A 318 -3.16 12.81 -4.08
CA MET A 318 -3.81 11.53 -3.83
C MET A 318 -4.95 11.24 -4.81
N TYR A 319 -5.25 9.95 -4.97
CA TYR A 319 -6.27 9.43 -5.87
C TYR A 319 -7.02 8.25 -5.23
N THR A 320 -8.16 7.91 -5.82
CA THR A 320 -8.75 6.58 -5.62
C THR A 320 -7.84 5.51 -6.22
N LEU A 321 -8.08 4.23 -5.89
CA LEU A 321 -7.34 3.09 -6.44
C LEU A 321 -7.27 3.08 -7.98
N SER A 322 -8.33 3.54 -8.64
CA SER A 322 -8.44 3.58 -10.11
C SER A 322 -7.84 4.85 -10.73
N GLY A 323 -7.15 5.70 -9.95
CA GLY A 323 -6.56 6.95 -10.45
C GLY A 323 -7.57 8.10 -10.60
N GLU A 324 -8.77 7.98 -10.04
CA GLU A 324 -9.78 9.06 -10.06
C GLU A 324 -9.58 10.03 -8.88
N ALA A 325 -10.29 11.16 -8.91
CA ALA A 325 -10.28 12.11 -7.80
C ALA A 325 -10.90 11.49 -6.54
N VAL A 326 -10.25 11.71 -5.39
CA VAL A 326 -10.78 11.31 -4.08
C VAL A 326 -12.10 12.06 -3.81
N PRO A 327 -13.14 11.39 -3.27
CA PRO A 327 -14.38 12.05 -2.89
C PRO A 327 -14.19 13.13 -1.82
N ASP A 328 -15.08 14.13 -1.83
CA ASP A 328 -15.15 15.15 -0.80
C ASP A 328 -15.19 14.55 0.60
N GLU A 329 -14.48 15.16 1.55
CA GLU A 329 -14.48 14.75 2.94
C GLU A 329 -15.86 14.99 3.57
N VAL A 330 -16.43 13.93 4.15
CA VAL A 330 -17.71 13.97 4.86
C VAL A 330 -17.52 13.44 6.27
N GLU A 331 -18.01 14.19 7.26
CA GLU A 331 -18.06 13.75 8.66
C GLU A 331 -19.32 12.91 8.93
N ASP A 332 -19.13 11.70 9.42
CA ASP A 332 -20.21 10.77 9.79
C ASP A 332 -20.54 10.88 11.28
N ALA A 333 -21.48 11.76 11.61
CA ALA A 333 -21.96 11.96 12.97
C ALA A 333 -22.70 10.73 13.55
N GLN A 334 -22.99 9.71 12.73
CA GLN A 334 -23.62 8.47 13.17
C GLN A 334 -22.61 7.42 13.63
N LEU A 335 -21.32 7.70 13.68
CA LEU A 335 -20.33 6.78 14.24
C LEU A 335 -19.65 7.45 15.43
N GLU A 336 -19.44 6.69 16.51
CA GLU A 336 -18.81 7.21 17.72
C GLU A 336 -17.29 7.44 17.56
N GLY A 337 -16.67 6.76 16.59
CA GLY A 337 -15.22 6.75 16.37
C GLY A 337 -14.51 5.76 17.29
N TYR A 338 -13.34 5.28 16.87
CA TYR A 338 -12.57 4.31 17.67
C TYR A 338 -12.30 4.89 19.06
N ARG A 339 -12.76 4.19 20.11
CA ARG A 339 -12.67 4.64 21.50
C ARG A 339 -13.23 6.05 21.74
N ARG A 340 -14.33 6.38 21.05
CA ARG A 340 -15.02 7.69 21.11
C ARG A 340 -14.22 8.86 20.53
N SER A 341 -13.31 8.56 19.59
CA SER A 341 -12.52 9.58 18.89
C SER A 341 -13.29 10.08 17.67
N ALA A 342 -14.03 11.17 17.85
CA ALA A 342 -14.86 11.79 16.83
C ALA A 342 -14.15 13.03 16.23
N PRO A 343 -14.45 13.41 14.99
CA PRO A 343 -15.43 12.77 14.09
C PRO A 343 -14.83 11.61 13.30
N VAL A 344 -15.71 10.75 12.76
CA VAL A 344 -15.36 9.78 11.71
C VAL A 344 -15.50 10.47 10.36
N ARG A 345 -14.56 10.22 9.45
CA ARG A 345 -14.49 10.85 8.13
C ARG A 345 -14.42 9.82 7.01
N TRP A 346 -15.12 10.13 5.93
CA TRP A 346 -15.06 9.42 4.65
C TRP A 346 -14.61 10.40 3.58
N GLY A 347 -13.72 9.99 2.68
CA GLY A 347 -12.99 10.97 1.85
C GLY A 347 -11.83 11.60 2.63
N ASN A 348 -11.11 12.51 2.00
CA ASN A 348 -9.99 13.18 2.64
C ASN A 348 -9.85 14.63 2.16
N GLY A 349 -9.90 15.57 3.11
CA GLY A 349 -9.90 17.00 2.82
C GLY A 349 -8.58 17.52 2.27
N ALA A 350 -7.50 16.72 2.33
CA ALA A 350 -6.24 17.09 1.69
C ALA A 350 -6.27 16.92 0.16
N ALA A 351 -7.28 16.23 -0.41
CA ALA A 351 -7.38 15.98 -1.85
C ALA A 351 -7.39 17.25 -2.72
N ASP A 352 -7.88 18.38 -2.18
CA ASP A 352 -7.91 19.68 -2.84
C ASP A 352 -6.77 20.62 -2.43
N GLN A 353 -5.87 20.18 -1.56
CA GLN A 353 -4.74 20.99 -1.12
C GLN A 353 -3.73 21.17 -2.25
N ARG A 354 -3.08 22.33 -2.23
CA ARG A 354 -1.92 22.60 -3.06
C ARG A 354 -0.69 22.08 -2.33
N GLN A 355 0.01 21.12 -2.92
CA GLN A 355 1.33 20.72 -2.45
C GLN A 355 2.30 20.70 -3.62
N HIS A 356 3.47 21.27 -3.41
CA HIS A 356 4.50 21.40 -4.43
C HIS A 356 5.47 20.21 -4.44
N ASP A 357 5.38 19.32 -3.44
CA ASP A 357 6.13 18.07 -3.39
C ASP A 357 5.75 17.10 -4.52
N VAL A 358 4.47 17.06 -4.91
CA VAL A 358 3.95 16.20 -5.99
C VAL A 358 4.74 16.30 -7.31
N TYR A 359 5.30 17.47 -7.63
CA TYR A 359 6.10 17.64 -8.85
C TYR A 359 7.35 16.79 -8.82
N GLY A 360 8.03 16.76 -7.67
CA GLY A 360 9.22 15.95 -7.46
C GLY A 360 8.89 14.47 -7.41
N GLU A 361 7.77 14.10 -6.80
CA GLU A 361 7.37 12.71 -6.66
C GLU A 361 7.08 12.06 -8.03
N VAL A 362 6.31 12.74 -8.89
CA VAL A 362 6.00 12.23 -10.24
C VAL A 362 7.27 12.11 -11.09
N LEU A 363 8.16 13.10 -11.06
CA LEU A 363 9.41 13.09 -11.83
C LEU A 363 10.43 12.09 -11.29
N ASP A 364 10.46 11.87 -9.99
CA ASP A 364 11.27 10.82 -9.38
C ASP A 364 10.75 9.43 -9.76
N CYS A 365 9.43 9.22 -9.77
CA CYS A 365 8.83 8.00 -10.31
C CYS A 365 9.20 7.77 -11.78
N ALA A 366 9.13 8.81 -12.63
CA ALA A 366 9.53 8.71 -14.04
C ALA A 366 11.02 8.35 -14.22
N ASP A 367 11.93 8.93 -13.42
CA ASP A 367 13.36 8.57 -13.45
C ASP A 367 13.58 7.12 -12.99
N GLN A 368 12.87 6.69 -11.94
CA GLN A 368 12.92 5.31 -11.45
C GLN A 368 12.41 4.30 -12.48
N TRP A 369 11.30 4.61 -13.18
CA TRP A 369 10.76 3.82 -14.28
C TRP A 369 11.78 3.61 -15.41
N LEU A 370 12.44 4.70 -15.83
CA LEU A 370 13.49 4.63 -16.85
C LEU A 370 14.74 3.87 -16.39
N ARG A 371 15.10 3.94 -15.11
CA ARG A 371 16.21 3.16 -14.54
C ARG A 371 15.89 1.67 -14.50
N ALA A 372 14.63 1.31 -14.37
CA ALA A 372 14.15 -0.08 -14.43
C ALA A 372 14.11 -0.64 -15.86
N GLY A 373 14.26 0.21 -16.88
CA GLY A 373 14.22 -0.18 -18.30
C GLY A 373 12.88 0.11 -18.97
N GLY A 374 11.97 0.81 -18.29
CA GLY A 374 10.77 1.36 -18.92
C GLY A 374 11.08 2.42 -19.96
N GLU A 375 10.09 2.73 -20.79
CA GLU A 375 10.16 3.77 -21.82
C GLU A 375 9.22 4.93 -21.48
N LEU A 376 9.53 6.13 -22.00
CA LEU A 376 8.64 7.29 -21.92
C LEU A 376 8.18 7.67 -23.32
N GLU A 377 6.87 7.67 -23.53
CA GLU A 377 6.31 8.17 -24.78
C GLU A 377 6.48 9.70 -24.90
N PRO A 378 6.60 10.25 -26.11
CA PRO A 378 6.77 11.69 -26.30
C PRO A 378 5.66 12.55 -25.68
N ALA A 379 4.42 12.05 -25.63
CA ALA A 379 3.29 12.75 -25.02
C ALA A 379 3.43 12.85 -23.49
N LEU A 380 3.72 11.72 -22.83
CA LEU A 380 4.02 11.67 -21.40
C LEU A 380 5.21 12.56 -21.06
N TRP A 381 6.30 12.51 -21.84
CA TRP A 381 7.44 13.40 -21.65
C TRP A 381 7.05 14.88 -21.74
N GLY A 382 6.20 15.27 -22.70
CA GLY A 382 5.70 16.64 -22.82
C GLY A 382 4.99 17.11 -21.54
N GLY A 383 4.20 16.23 -20.90
CA GLY A 383 3.57 16.48 -19.61
C GLY A 383 4.59 16.63 -18.47
N LEU A 384 5.54 15.70 -18.36
CA LEU A 384 6.60 15.72 -17.33
C LEU A 384 7.51 16.94 -17.45
N ALA A 385 7.87 17.34 -18.69
CA ALA A 385 8.63 18.55 -18.96
C ALA A 385 7.87 19.81 -18.52
N GLY A 386 6.58 19.91 -18.82
CA GLY A 386 5.74 21.01 -18.35
C GLY A 386 5.59 21.03 -16.82
N LEU A 387 5.63 19.87 -16.17
CA LEU A 387 5.65 19.76 -14.71
C LEU A 387 6.94 20.32 -14.11
N ALA A 388 8.08 20.00 -14.73
CA ALA A 388 9.39 20.54 -14.33
C ALA A 388 9.47 22.05 -14.50
N ASP A 389 8.93 22.59 -15.60
CA ASP A 389 8.83 24.05 -15.80
C ASP A 389 8.00 24.71 -14.69
N THR A 390 6.87 24.10 -14.34
CA THR A 390 6.00 24.58 -13.24
C THR A 390 6.74 24.56 -11.90
N ALA A 391 7.49 23.49 -11.60
CA ALA A 391 8.29 23.37 -10.39
C ALA A 391 9.37 24.46 -10.27
N GLY A 392 9.90 24.97 -11.40
CA GLY A 392 10.89 26.05 -11.44
C GLY A 392 10.44 27.37 -10.82
N ASP A 393 9.13 27.59 -10.78
CA ASP A 393 8.50 28.80 -10.22
C ASP A 393 7.65 28.53 -8.98
N ALA A 394 7.00 27.37 -8.90
CA ALA A 394 6.05 27.04 -7.83
C ALA A 394 6.67 27.08 -6.42
N TRP A 395 7.93 26.68 -6.25
CA TRP A 395 8.61 26.64 -4.95
C TRP A 395 8.64 27.98 -4.20
N ARG A 396 8.38 29.11 -4.86
CA ARG A 396 8.33 30.45 -4.22
C ARG A 396 6.96 30.76 -3.63
N HIS A 397 5.97 29.91 -3.87
CA HIS A 397 4.60 30.12 -3.45
C HIS A 397 4.26 29.24 -2.25
N PRO A 398 3.42 29.75 -1.33
CA PRO A 398 2.97 28.96 -0.20
C PRO A 398 2.16 27.72 -0.64
N ASP A 399 2.42 26.60 0.04
CA ASP A 399 1.70 25.34 -0.10
C ASP A 399 1.42 24.74 1.28
N GLN A 400 0.90 23.51 1.33
CA GLN A 400 0.40 22.87 2.56
C GLN A 400 1.38 21.86 3.16
N GLY A 401 2.58 21.77 2.58
CA GLY A 401 3.66 20.90 3.03
C GLY A 401 3.32 19.41 2.98
N ILE A 402 4.31 18.58 3.27
CA ILE A 402 4.17 17.12 3.30
C ILE A 402 3.14 16.62 4.35
N TRP A 403 2.92 17.42 5.39
CA TRP A 403 2.03 17.07 6.52
C TRP A 403 0.60 17.58 6.37
N GLU A 404 0.24 18.14 5.22
CA GLU A 404 -1.15 18.47 4.88
C GLU A 404 -1.80 19.46 5.86
N VAL A 405 -1.04 20.48 6.27
CA VAL A 405 -1.52 21.45 7.27
C VAL A 405 -2.84 22.09 6.82
N ARG A 406 -3.77 22.28 7.76
CA ARG A 406 -5.06 22.94 7.52
C ARG A 406 -5.03 24.44 7.83
N SER A 407 -3.86 24.98 8.17
CA SER A 407 -3.58 26.41 8.32
C SER A 407 -3.32 27.09 6.97
N GLU A 408 -3.07 28.40 7.00
CA GLU A 408 -2.59 29.12 5.81
C GLU A 408 -1.23 28.56 5.39
N GLY A 409 -1.09 28.25 4.10
CA GLY A 409 0.13 27.67 3.56
C GLY A 409 1.38 28.52 3.81
N ARG A 410 2.55 27.88 3.70
CA ARG A 410 3.87 28.48 3.85
C ARG A 410 4.80 27.95 2.77
N VAL A 411 5.95 28.59 2.59
CA VAL A 411 6.98 28.08 1.69
C VAL A 411 7.80 27.05 2.46
N PHE A 412 7.36 25.78 2.42
CA PHE A 412 8.02 24.71 3.15
C PHE A 412 9.35 24.31 2.52
N THR A 413 10.38 24.09 3.34
CA THR A 413 11.71 23.65 2.90
C THR A 413 11.63 22.32 2.17
N TYR A 414 10.82 21.37 2.67
CA TYR A 414 10.62 20.08 2.02
C TYR A 414 9.96 20.22 0.63
N SER A 415 8.92 21.05 0.51
CA SER A 415 8.25 21.30 -0.77
C SER A 415 9.19 21.93 -1.80
N ALA A 416 10.02 22.89 -1.38
CA ALA A 416 11.06 23.46 -2.24
C ALA A 416 12.12 22.41 -2.64
N ALA A 417 12.51 21.53 -1.72
CA ALA A 417 13.41 20.42 -2.01
C ALA A 417 12.84 19.45 -3.06
N MET A 418 11.54 19.15 -3.00
CA MET A 418 10.91 18.30 -4.00
C MET A 418 10.72 19.00 -5.36
N CYS A 419 10.56 20.33 -5.39
CA CYS A 419 10.71 21.08 -6.65
C CYS A 419 12.13 20.99 -7.23
N GLN A 420 13.16 20.98 -6.37
CA GLN A 420 14.54 20.74 -6.79
C GLN A 420 14.71 19.35 -7.40
N VAL A 421 14.12 18.32 -6.79
CA VAL A 421 14.09 16.95 -7.32
C VAL A 421 13.43 16.93 -8.70
N ALA A 422 12.29 17.58 -8.88
CA ALA A 422 11.60 17.63 -10.17
C ALA A 422 12.51 18.15 -11.30
N LEU A 423 13.17 19.28 -11.05
CA LEU A 423 14.11 19.91 -12.00
C LEU A 423 15.33 19.02 -12.28
N ASP A 424 15.92 18.41 -11.24
CA ASP A 424 17.09 17.54 -11.38
C ASP A 424 16.77 16.26 -12.16
N ARG A 425 15.63 15.63 -11.87
CA ARG A 425 15.16 14.43 -12.57
C ARG A 425 14.82 14.77 -14.02
N ALA A 426 14.14 15.88 -14.30
CA ALA A 426 13.84 16.31 -15.67
C ALA A 426 15.11 16.54 -16.50
N ALA A 427 16.10 17.24 -15.94
CA ALA A 427 17.39 17.43 -16.59
C ALA A 427 18.09 16.08 -16.86
N THR A 428 18.09 15.18 -15.87
CA THR A 428 18.70 13.85 -15.98
C THR A 428 18.05 12.99 -17.06
N ILE A 429 16.72 12.99 -17.13
CA ILE A 429 15.95 12.25 -18.14
C ILE A 429 16.24 12.83 -19.53
N GLY A 430 16.17 14.15 -19.67
CA GLY A 430 16.43 14.85 -20.94
C GLY A 430 17.85 14.58 -21.47
N GLU A 431 18.87 14.61 -20.61
CA GLU A 431 20.25 14.27 -20.96
C GLU A 431 20.40 12.80 -21.38
N ARG A 432 19.80 11.88 -20.62
CA ARG A 432 19.93 10.43 -20.86
C ARG A 432 19.28 10.00 -22.18
N LEU A 433 18.15 10.59 -22.54
CA LEU A 433 17.35 10.18 -23.69
C LEU A 433 17.48 11.12 -24.91
N GLY A 434 18.14 12.27 -24.77
CA GLY A 434 18.23 13.28 -25.82
C GLY A 434 16.88 13.91 -26.16
N LEU A 435 15.97 13.99 -25.19
CA LEU A 435 14.60 14.49 -25.38
C LEU A 435 14.56 16.03 -25.42
N PRO A 436 13.60 16.62 -26.16
CA PRO A 436 13.46 18.07 -26.25
C PRO A 436 13.06 18.69 -24.91
N GLY A 437 13.70 19.80 -24.52
CA GLY A 437 13.40 20.56 -23.32
C GLY A 437 14.55 21.50 -22.91
N PRO A 438 14.32 22.46 -22.01
CA PRO A 438 15.35 23.37 -21.51
C PRO A 438 16.27 22.68 -20.48
N VAL A 439 16.88 21.55 -20.84
CA VAL A 439 17.71 20.68 -19.98
C VAL A 439 18.74 21.46 -19.17
N ALA A 440 19.54 22.31 -19.83
CA ALA A 440 20.53 23.15 -19.16
C ALA A 440 19.90 24.17 -18.19
N GLY A 441 18.71 24.68 -18.53
CA GLY A 441 17.93 25.57 -17.68
C GLY A 441 17.41 24.87 -16.43
N TRP A 442 16.85 23.66 -16.57
CA TRP A 442 16.42 22.84 -15.44
C TRP A 442 17.58 22.49 -14.52
N ARG A 443 18.73 22.09 -15.06
CA ARG A 443 19.94 21.78 -14.27
C ARG A 443 20.40 23.00 -13.46
N ALA A 444 20.51 24.16 -14.10
CA ALA A 444 20.89 25.40 -13.43
C ALA A 444 19.86 25.85 -12.38
N ALA A 445 18.56 25.67 -12.65
CA ALA A 445 17.51 25.96 -11.69
C ALA A 445 17.54 25.01 -10.48
N ALA A 446 17.78 23.72 -10.70
CA ALA A 446 17.95 22.72 -9.65
C ALA A 446 19.14 23.07 -8.74
N ASP A 447 20.29 23.43 -9.32
CA ASP A 447 21.48 23.83 -8.55
C ASP A 447 21.22 25.13 -7.77
N LYS A 448 20.58 26.12 -8.38
CA LYS A 448 20.19 27.37 -7.71
C LYS A 448 19.26 27.09 -6.52
N LEU A 449 18.26 26.21 -6.70
CA LEU A 449 17.31 25.89 -5.64
C LEU A 449 17.97 25.08 -4.51
N ARG A 450 18.90 24.17 -4.84
CA ARG A 450 19.72 23.50 -3.83
C ARG A 450 20.50 24.50 -2.97
N GLN A 451 21.13 25.51 -3.59
CA GLN A 451 21.83 26.55 -2.84
C GLN A 451 20.87 27.39 -1.98
N ALA A 452 19.70 27.75 -2.53
CA ALA A 452 18.68 28.46 -1.76
C ALA A 452 18.21 27.66 -0.54
N ILE A 453 18.00 26.34 -0.67
CA ILE A 453 17.67 25.47 0.46
C ILE A 453 18.80 25.48 1.48
N LEU A 454 20.05 25.27 1.06
CA LEU A 454 21.19 25.25 1.96
C LEU A 454 21.36 26.55 2.73
N ASP A 455 21.14 27.70 2.09
CA ASP A 455 21.45 29.01 2.66
C ASP A 455 20.27 29.68 3.36
N GLN A 456 19.06 29.59 2.81
CA GLN A 456 17.90 30.31 3.32
C GLN A 456 17.19 29.52 4.44
N SER A 457 17.12 28.19 4.34
CA SER A 457 16.45 27.39 5.37
C SER A 457 17.34 27.13 6.58
N TRP A 458 18.63 27.47 6.52
CA TRP A 458 19.57 27.22 7.60
C TRP A 458 19.49 28.28 8.70
N ASP A 459 19.34 27.84 9.95
CA ASP A 459 19.41 28.68 11.14
C ASP A 459 20.71 28.40 11.89
N ASP A 460 21.63 29.36 11.88
CA ASP A 460 22.92 29.27 12.59
C ASP A 460 22.78 29.17 14.11
N GLY A 461 21.75 29.81 14.68
CA GLY A 461 21.49 29.79 16.11
C GLY A 461 20.93 28.45 16.58
N ALA A 462 19.98 27.88 15.83
CA ALA A 462 19.42 26.57 16.11
C ALA A 462 20.28 25.41 15.61
N ARG A 463 21.25 25.68 14.71
CA ARG A 463 22.13 24.70 14.04
C ARG A 463 21.38 23.62 13.26
N THR A 464 20.37 24.02 12.52
CA THR A 464 19.50 23.11 11.78
C THR A 464 18.86 23.81 10.59
N PHE A 465 18.49 23.03 9.57
CA PHE A 465 17.48 23.48 8.62
C PHE A 465 16.14 23.68 9.33
N ARG A 466 15.36 24.66 8.89
CA ARG A 466 14.05 25.03 9.41
C ARG A 466 12.93 24.53 8.52
N GLU A 467 11.75 24.42 9.11
CA GLU A 467 10.50 24.00 8.45
C GLU A 467 10.18 24.86 7.21
N HIS A 468 10.34 26.18 7.30
CA HIS A 468 10.14 27.09 6.17
C HIS A 468 11.46 27.50 5.52
N LEU A 469 11.40 27.72 4.20
CA LEU A 469 12.56 28.00 3.37
C LEU A 469 13.26 29.32 3.74
N ASP A 470 12.52 30.30 4.26
CA ASP A 470 13.07 31.60 4.67
C ASP A 470 13.77 31.57 6.05
N GLY A 471 13.95 30.38 6.62
CA GLY A 471 14.57 30.19 7.93
C GLY A 471 13.61 30.43 9.09
N THR A 472 12.31 30.59 8.81
CA THR A 472 11.26 30.67 9.84
C THR A 472 10.60 29.30 10.08
N GLY A 473 9.57 29.26 10.93
CA GLY A 473 8.92 28.01 11.33
C GLY A 473 9.72 27.25 12.38
N GLY A 474 9.21 26.11 12.84
CA GLY A 474 9.83 25.28 13.87
C GLY A 474 10.89 24.31 13.34
N LEU A 475 11.03 23.18 14.04
CA LEU A 475 11.73 22.00 13.52
C LEU A 475 10.72 21.07 12.86
N ASP A 476 11.15 20.42 11.78
CA ASP A 476 10.34 19.45 11.06
C ASP A 476 11.18 18.22 10.71
N ALA A 477 10.70 17.04 11.09
CA ALA A 477 11.33 15.75 10.80
C ALA A 477 11.36 15.41 9.30
N SER A 478 10.54 16.05 8.46
CA SER A 478 10.58 15.92 7.01
C SER A 478 11.95 16.28 6.41
N LEU A 479 12.73 17.11 7.11
CA LEU A 479 14.07 17.51 6.70
C LEU A 479 15.08 16.34 6.72
N LEU A 480 14.80 15.28 7.49
CA LEU A 480 15.58 14.04 7.44
C LEU A 480 15.47 13.32 6.09
N ALA A 481 14.43 13.61 5.29
CA ALA A 481 14.28 13.01 3.97
C ALA A 481 15.09 13.72 2.86
N LEU A 482 15.65 14.90 3.11
CA LEU A 482 16.49 15.63 2.12
C LEU A 482 17.64 14.78 1.54
N PRO A 483 18.45 14.07 2.35
CA PRO A 483 19.48 13.18 1.81
C PRO A 483 18.92 11.94 1.13
N LEU A 484 17.76 11.44 1.57
CA LEU A 484 17.10 10.29 0.95
C LEU A 484 16.62 10.62 -0.47
N ARG A 485 16.30 11.90 -0.72
CA ARG A 485 15.93 12.46 -2.02
C ARG A 485 17.11 13.04 -2.82
N LEU A 486 18.34 12.86 -2.33
CA LEU A 486 19.59 13.35 -2.96
C LEU A 486 19.63 14.88 -3.14
N VAL A 487 18.93 15.63 -2.30
CA VAL A 487 18.90 17.10 -2.33
C VAL A 487 20.13 17.66 -1.64
N VAL A 488 20.41 17.17 -0.43
CA VAL A 488 21.58 17.52 0.40
C VAL A 488 22.37 16.24 0.69
N PRO A 489 23.70 16.21 0.50
CA PRO A 489 24.50 15.04 0.87
C PRO A 489 24.33 14.69 2.36
N VAL A 490 24.24 13.39 2.65
CA VAL A 490 23.97 12.90 4.02
C VAL A 490 25.07 13.26 5.02
N ASP A 491 26.31 13.44 4.53
CA ASP A 491 27.51 13.82 5.27
C ASP A 491 27.78 15.33 5.24
N HIS A 492 26.91 16.13 4.62
CA HIS A 492 27.06 17.58 4.61
C HIS A 492 27.02 18.12 6.06
N PRO A 493 27.92 19.04 6.48
CA PRO A 493 27.99 19.49 7.87
C PRO A 493 26.68 20.06 8.44
N ARG A 494 25.92 20.81 7.62
CA ARG A 494 24.58 21.30 7.99
C ARG A 494 23.55 20.17 8.13
N MET A 495 23.67 19.11 7.34
CA MET A 495 22.76 17.96 7.41
C MET A 495 23.03 17.12 8.66
N VAL A 496 24.30 16.86 8.99
CA VAL A 496 24.69 16.19 10.24
C VAL A 496 24.16 16.96 11.46
N ALA A 497 24.36 18.27 11.49
CA ALA A 497 23.85 19.12 12.56
C ALA A 497 22.30 19.15 12.63
N THR A 498 21.64 19.09 11.48
CA THR A 498 20.17 18.97 11.40
C THR A 498 19.70 17.64 11.98
N THR A 499 20.36 16.52 11.63
CA THR A 499 20.07 15.20 12.19
C THR A 499 20.20 15.20 13.71
N ASP A 500 21.29 15.73 14.24
CA ASP A 500 21.53 15.81 15.70
C ASP A 500 20.46 16.66 16.40
N THR A 501 20.15 17.82 15.83
CA THR A 501 19.17 18.76 16.41
C THR A 501 17.75 18.17 16.39
N ILE A 502 17.36 17.49 15.30
CA ILE A 502 16.07 16.80 15.21
C ILE A 502 16.01 15.63 16.20
N ALA A 503 17.05 14.81 16.28
CA ALA A 503 17.11 13.67 17.19
C ALA A 503 16.97 14.08 18.66
N GLU A 504 17.55 15.24 19.02
CA GLU A 504 17.46 15.80 20.37
C GLU A 504 16.11 16.47 20.63
N ARG A 505 15.69 17.39 19.76
CA ARG A 505 14.61 18.35 20.07
C ARG A 505 13.23 17.93 19.58
N LEU A 506 13.14 17.05 18.59
CA LEU A 506 11.88 16.39 18.21
C LEU A 506 11.72 15.01 18.89
N SER A 507 12.59 14.68 19.85
CA SER A 507 12.51 13.43 20.60
C SER A 507 11.20 13.32 21.38
N ALA A 508 10.47 12.24 21.12
CA ALA A 508 9.37 11.78 21.94
C ALA A 508 9.83 10.77 23.02
N GLY A 509 11.14 10.50 23.10
CA GLY A 509 11.76 9.55 24.01
C GLY A 509 11.97 8.16 23.39
N ASN A 510 12.99 7.44 23.87
CA ASN A 510 13.34 6.08 23.42
C ASN A 510 13.50 5.94 21.89
N GLY A 511 14.08 6.96 21.24
CA GLY A 511 14.33 6.98 19.80
C GLY A 511 13.13 7.32 18.91
N LEU A 512 11.95 7.53 19.50
CA LEU A 512 10.76 7.97 18.78
C LEU A 512 10.82 9.47 18.49
N LEU A 513 10.35 9.90 17.32
CA LEU A 513 10.28 11.31 16.92
C LEU A 513 8.84 11.78 16.68
N TYR A 514 8.55 13.02 17.06
CA TYR A 514 7.39 13.76 16.53
C TYR A 514 7.68 14.27 15.13
N ARG A 515 6.63 14.57 14.35
CA ARG A 515 6.80 15.24 13.04
C ARG A 515 7.33 16.66 13.23
N TYR A 516 6.70 17.40 14.14
CA TYR A 516 7.03 18.75 14.58
C TYR A 516 6.39 18.98 15.97
N LEU A 517 6.73 20.09 16.61
CA LEU A 517 6.12 20.47 17.90
C LEU A 517 4.98 21.45 17.67
N HIS A 518 3.74 21.06 18.00
CA HIS A 518 2.52 21.83 17.76
C HIS A 518 2.52 23.22 18.42
N GLU A 519 3.21 23.38 19.55
CA GLU A 519 3.37 24.68 20.22
C GLU A 519 4.26 25.66 19.43
N GLN A 520 5.11 25.16 18.53
CA GLN A 520 6.06 25.94 17.75
C GLN A 520 5.66 26.06 16.27
N SER A 521 5.01 25.02 15.74
CA SER A 521 4.55 24.92 14.35
C SER A 521 3.06 24.56 14.34
N THR A 522 2.20 25.55 14.07
CA THR A 522 0.76 25.35 14.04
C THR A 522 0.28 24.82 12.68
N ASP A 523 -0.35 23.65 12.71
CA ASP A 523 -0.95 22.96 11.57
C ASP A 523 -2.41 23.36 11.31
N GLY A 524 -2.96 24.27 12.12
CA GLY A 524 -4.37 24.68 12.06
C GLY A 524 -5.36 23.67 12.64
N ILE A 525 -4.88 22.63 13.34
CA ILE A 525 -5.72 21.56 13.91
C ILE A 525 -5.48 21.50 15.43
N PRO A 526 -6.52 21.37 16.27
CA PRO A 526 -6.34 21.30 17.72
C PRO A 526 -5.82 19.92 18.19
N GLY A 527 -5.12 19.95 19.33
CA GLY A 527 -4.60 18.77 20.03
C GLY A 527 -3.15 18.44 19.69
N ASP A 528 -2.65 17.35 20.27
CA ASP A 528 -1.32 16.78 20.00
C ASP A 528 -1.41 15.49 19.17
N GLU A 529 -0.28 14.84 18.92
CA GLU A 529 -0.19 13.58 18.18
C GLU A 529 0.77 12.60 18.85
N GLY A 530 0.78 11.35 18.39
CA GLY A 530 1.76 10.36 18.80
C GLY A 530 3.11 10.53 18.09
N ALA A 531 4.11 9.76 18.49
CA ALA A 531 5.34 9.72 17.73
C ALA A 531 5.13 9.04 16.38
N PHE A 532 5.64 9.66 15.32
CA PHE A 532 5.46 9.20 13.94
C PHE A 532 6.58 8.23 13.56
N LEU A 533 6.22 6.98 13.29
CA LEU A 533 7.21 5.91 13.12
C LEU A 533 8.13 6.13 11.93
N LEU A 534 7.60 6.61 10.80
CA LEU A 534 8.40 6.87 9.60
C LEU A 534 9.53 7.88 9.86
N CYS A 535 9.27 8.93 10.63
CA CYS A 535 10.26 9.94 10.99
C CYS A 535 11.42 9.32 11.79
N SER A 536 11.09 8.38 12.68
CA SER A 536 12.09 7.64 13.46
C SER A 536 12.94 6.72 12.58
N PHE A 537 12.35 6.12 11.54
CA PHE A 537 13.10 5.36 10.52
C PHE A 537 13.97 6.26 9.62
N TRP A 538 13.51 7.47 9.26
CA TRP A 538 14.38 8.42 8.56
C TRP A 538 15.59 8.83 9.40
N LEU A 539 15.46 8.90 10.72
CA LEU A 539 16.61 9.09 11.60
C LEU A 539 17.60 7.92 11.50
N VAL A 540 17.12 6.67 11.52
CA VAL A 540 17.97 5.48 11.27
C VAL A 540 18.75 5.62 9.96
N ASP A 541 18.06 5.97 8.87
CA ASP A 541 18.68 6.12 7.54
C ASP A 541 19.79 7.18 7.54
N ASN A 542 19.56 8.31 8.21
CA ASN A 542 20.55 9.38 8.33
C ASN A 542 21.76 8.93 9.15
N LEU A 543 21.54 8.33 10.31
CA LEU A 543 22.61 7.80 11.17
C LEU A 543 23.47 6.77 10.41
N ALA A 544 22.82 5.83 9.70
CA ALA A 544 23.51 4.84 8.89
C ALA A 544 24.30 5.49 7.74
N GLY A 545 23.72 6.47 7.06
CA GLY A 545 24.36 7.24 5.99
C GLY A 545 25.55 8.08 6.46
N GLN A 546 25.51 8.59 7.68
CA GLN A 546 26.58 9.37 8.34
C GLN A 546 27.66 8.49 8.97
N GLY A 547 27.56 7.16 8.84
CA GLY A 547 28.54 6.22 9.39
C GLY A 547 28.36 5.90 10.88
N ARG A 548 27.30 6.39 11.53
CA ARG A 548 26.91 6.08 12.92
C ARG A 548 26.14 4.76 12.99
N VAL A 549 26.78 3.70 12.48
CA VAL A 549 26.13 2.40 12.21
C VAL A 549 25.60 1.73 13.47
N GLU A 550 26.35 1.74 14.58
CA GLU A 550 25.93 1.15 15.85
C GLU A 550 24.68 1.81 16.43
N GLU A 551 24.61 3.14 16.36
CA GLU A 551 23.47 3.91 16.84
C GLU A 551 22.24 3.68 15.97
N ALA A 552 22.43 3.65 14.64
CA ALA A 552 21.39 3.30 13.68
C ALA A 552 20.83 1.88 13.93
N GLU A 553 21.69 0.91 14.24
CA GLU A 553 21.29 -0.46 14.56
C GLU A 553 20.47 -0.54 15.84
N GLN A 554 20.92 0.08 16.93
CA GLN A 554 20.19 0.11 18.19
C GLN A 554 18.81 0.77 18.04
N LEU A 555 18.74 1.89 17.31
CA LEU A 555 17.49 2.55 17.03
C LEU A 555 16.57 1.68 16.16
N TYR A 556 17.10 1.08 15.10
CA TYR A 556 16.34 0.22 14.19
C TYR A 556 15.74 -0.99 14.90
N ASP A 557 16.54 -1.67 15.74
CA ASP A 557 16.07 -2.80 16.54
C ASP A 557 14.97 -2.38 17.52
N SER A 558 15.17 -1.26 18.22
CA SER A 558 14.16 -0.71 19.15
C SER A 558 12.85 -0.34 18.44
N LEU A 559 12.90 0.17 17.21
CA LEU A 559 11.70 0.47 16.42
C LEU A 559 11.00 -0.81 15.96
N CYS A 560 11.74 -1.84 15.54
CA CYS A 560 11.18 -3.12 15.13
C CYS A 560 10.51 -3.88 16.29
N GLU A 561 11.09 -3.80 17.50
CA GLU A 561 10.54 -4.41 18.73
C GLU A 561 9.17 -3.85 19.13
N ARG A 562 8.78 -2.68 18.62
CA ARG A 562 7.48 -2.04 18.90
C ARG A 562 6.35 -2.59 18.05
N ALA A 563 6.63 -3.46 17.08
CA ALA A 563 5.58 -4.07 16.28
C ALA A 563 4.63 -4.90 17.18
N SER A 564 3.39 -5.07 16.73
CA SER A 564 2.47 -6.01 17.37
C SER A 564 3.08 -7.43 17.37
N PRO A 565 2.56 -8.39 18.14
CA PRO A 565 3.05 -9.78 18.09
C PRO A 565 3.02 -10.40 16.69
N LEU A 566 2.22 -9.83 15.78
CA LEU A 566 2.13 -10.23 14.39
C LEU A 566 3.15 -9.55 13.46
N GLY A 567 3.98 -8.63 13.98
CA GLY A 567 4.89 -7.79 13.22
C GLY A 567 4.18 -6.70 12.41
N LEU A 568 3.06 -6.17 12.92
CA LEU A 568 2.32 -5.06 12.30
C LEU A 568 2.59 -3.77 13.07
N LEU A 569 2.73 -2.66 12.35
CA LEU A 569 2.92 -1.31 12.91
C LEU A 569 1.75 -0.38 12.51
N SER A 570 1.33 0.48 13.42
CA SER A 570 0.43 1.61 13.15
C SER A 570 1.19 2.79 12.55
N GLU A 571 0.48 3.89 12.27
CA GLU A 571 1.11 5.14 11.82
C GLU A 571 1.95 5.77 12.94
N GLN A 572 1.38 5.82 14.14
CA GLN A 572 1.94 6.51 15.29
C GLN A 572 1.93 5.61 16.53
N ILE A 573 2.77 5.93 17.50
CA ILE A 573 2.82 5.28 18.80
C ILE A 573 2.73 6.34 19.88
N HIS A 574 1.91 6.10 20.90
CA HIS A 574 1.88 6.92 22.09
C HIS A 574 3.25 6.81 22.81
N PRO A 575 4.02 7.89 22.94
CA PRO A 575 5.43 7.79 23.36
C PRO A 575 5.62 7.21 24.77
N THR A 576 4.71 7.53 25.69
CA THR A 576 4.75 7.03 27.08
C THR A 576 4.21 5.61 27.25
N THR A 577 3.07 5.29 26.62
CA THR A 577 2.35 4.03 26.89
C THR A 577 2.69 2.92 25.90
N GLY A 578 3.27 3.27 24.75
CA GLY A 578 3.51 2.34 23.64
C GLY A 578 2.24 1.95 22.86
N GLU A 579 1.09 2.55 23.17
CA GLU A 579 -0.17 2.24 22.48
C GLU A 579 -0.15 2.69 21.02
N PHE A 580 -0.68 1.86 20.12
CA PHE A 580 -0.81 2.16 18.70
C PHE A 580 -1.86 3.23 18.44
N MET A 581 -1.52 4.15 17.54
CA MET A 581 -2.32 5.32 17.17
C MET A 581 -2.28 5.56 15.66
N GLY A 582 -3.26 6.28 15.14
CA GLY A 582 -3.45 6.51 13.70
C GLY A 582 -3.88 5.23 12.96
N ASN A 583 -3.93 5.31 11.64
CA ASN A 583 -4.39 4.20 10.80
C ASN A 583 -3.48 2.96 10.92
N PHE A 584 -4.09 1.79 10.73
CA PHE A 584 -3.48 0.49 11.04
C PHE A 584 -3.92 -0.63 10.10
N PRO A 585 -2.98 -1.52 9.69
CA PRO A 585 -1.54 -1.29 9.65
C PRO A 585 -1.19 -0.17 8.68
N GLN A 586 -0.16 0.62 8.97
CA GLN A 586 0.25 1.75 8.12
C GLN A 586 1.30 1.32 7.10
N ALA A 587 1.08 1.59 5.81
CA ALA A 587 2.07 1.26 4.77
C ALA A 587 3.41 1.95 5.04
N PHE A 588 3.40 3.25 5.39
CA PHE A 588 4.62 4.00 5.67
C PHE A 588 5.53 3.39 6.74
N SER A 589 4.97 2.95 7.87
CA SER A 589 5.77 2.34 8.93
C SER A 589 6.47 1.07 8.45
N HIS A 590 5.82 0.28 7.60
CA HIS A 590 6.41 -0.93 7.01
C HIS A 590 7.40 -0.62 5.87
N ILE A 591 7.19 0.46 5.12
CA ILE A 591 8.19 0.98 4.17
C ILE A 591 9.46 1.39 4.94
N GLY A 592 9.31 2.06 6.09
CA GLY A 592 10.41 2.46 6.96
C GLY A 592 11.25 1.27 7.44
N VAL A 593 10.59 0.19 7.88
CA VAL A 593 11.25 -1.09 8.23
C VAL A 593 12.13 -1.58 7.08
N ILE A 594 11.57 -1.72 5.88
CA ILE A 594 12.30 -2.29 4.74
C ILE A 594 13.45 -1.38 4.30
N ALA A 595 13.17 -0.08 4.12
CA ALA A 595 14.14 0.89 3.64
C ALA A 595 15.33 1.02 4.61
N SER A 596 15.04 1.15 5.91
CA SER A 596 16.06 1.26 6.96
C SER A 596 16.91 -0.01 7.06
N GLY A 597 16.28 -1.19 7.04
CA GLY A 597 17.01 -2.46 7.04
C GLY A 597 17.97 -2.59 5.86
N VAL A 598 17.51 -2.24 4.65
CA VAL A 598 18.34 -2.23 3.43
C VAL A 598 19.49 -1.23 3.53
N ASN A 599 19.23 -0.01 4.01
CA ASN A 599 20.26 1.02 4.15
C ASN A 599 21.30 0.66 5.22
N LEU A 600 20.86 0.12 6.35
CA LEU A 600 21.73 -0.37 7.42
C LEU A 600 22.60 -1.54 6.97
N ALA A 601 22.03 -2.52 6.24
CA ALA A 601 22.79 -3.62 5.66
C ALA A 601 23.94 -3.13 4.76
N ARG A 602 23.67 -2.14 3.90
CA ARG A 602 24.70 -1.50 3.06
C ARG A 602 25.73 -0.74 3.87
N ALA A 603 25.32 -0.05 4.93
CA ALA A 603 26.24 0.68 5.80
C ALA A 603 27.20 -0.28 6.52
N ARG A 604 26.70 -1.42 7.02
CA ARG A 604 27.53 -2.49 7.61
C ARG A 604 28.54 -3.05 6.61
N GLN A 605 28.13 -3.32 5.38
CA GLN A 605 29.03 -3.80 4.32
C GLN A 605 30.14 -2.78 4.01
N ARG A 606 29.80 -1.49 3.90
CA ARG A 606 30.78 -0.42 3.70
C ARG A 606 31.77 -0.32 4.86
N LYS A 607 31.28 -0.40 6.11
CA LYS A 607 32.12 -0.39 7.32
C LYS A 607 33.08 -1.59 7.37
N ALA A 608 32.58 -2.79 7.03
CA ALA A 608 33.39 -4.00 6.95
C ALA A 608 34.46 -3.92 5.85
N ALA A 609 34.12 -3.38 4.68
CA ALA A 609 35.06 -3.16 3.57
C ALA A 609 36.10 -2.08 3.88
N GLY A 610 35.73 -1.04 4.66
CA GLY A 610 36.63 0.03 5.11
C GLY A 610 37.56 -0.34 6.28
N GLY A 611 37.42 -1.54 6.86
CA GLY A 611 38.29 -2.07 7.93
C GLY A 611 39.58 -2.74 7.43
N SER A 612 39.74 -2.91 6.12
CA SER A 612 40.99 -3.39 5.52
C SER A 612 41.52 -2.41 4.48
N THR A 613 42.72 -1.90 4.76
CA THR A 613 43.62 -1.10 3.90
C THR A 613 43.41 0.40 3.88
N GLY A 614 44.37 1.10 4.50
CA GLY A 614 44.81 2.37 3.95
C GLY A 614 45.39 2.14 2.57
N SER A 615 44.76 2.72 1.56
CA SER A 615 45.40 3.31 0.38
C SER A 615 44.33 4.07 -0.39
N SER A 616 44.61 5.33 -0.71
CA SER A 616 43.75 6.23 -1.46
C SER A 616 43.29 5.62 -2.79
N CYS A 617 41.98 5.62 -3.05
CA CYS A 617 41.47 5.56 -4.42
C CYS A 617 40.32 6.55 -4.60
N SER A 618 40.61 7.52 -5.46
CA SER A 618 39.73 8.51 -6.05
C SER A 618 38.58 7.85 -6.81
N VAL A 619 37.39 8.41 -6.63
CA VAL A 619 36.16 8.05 -7.36
C VAL A 619 36.34 8.39 -8.84
N VAL A 620 36.24 7.37 -9.70
CA VAL A 620 36.04 7.51 -11.16
C VAL A 620 34.66 6.94 -11.49
N PRO A 621 33.82 7.63 -12.28
CA PRO A 621 32.49 7.15 -12.62
C PRO A 621 32.57 6.03 -13.68
N ALA A 622 31.87 4.92 -13.42
CA ALA A 622 31.80 3.79 -14.33
C ALA A 622 30.92 4.09 -15.54
N THR A 623 31.55 4.31 -16.70
CA THR A 623 30.95 4.07 -18.01
C THR A 623 31.21 2.62 -18.41
N SER A 624 30.18 1.80 -18.59
CA SER A 624 30.30 0.56 -19.35
C SER A 624 29.04 0.26 -20.16
N THR A 625 29.25 0.22 -21.47
CA THR A 625 28.32 -0.19 -22.53
C THR A 625 28.04 -1.70 -22.46
N PRO A 626 26.83 -2.21 -22.76
CA PRO A 626 26.57 -3.64 -22.76
C PRO A 626 27.09 -4.30 -24.05
N GLY A 627 28.06 -5.19 -23.90
CA GLY A 627 28.49 -6.12 -24.96
C GLY A 627 27.56 -7.32 -25.07
N THR A 628 27.07 -7.54 -26.28
CA THR A 628 26.36 -8.71 -26.82
C THR A 628 26.76 -10.06 -26.21
N CYS A 629 25.79 -10.79 -25.64
CA CYS A 629 25.95 -12.20 -25.26
C CYS A 629 25.13 -13.10 -26.21
N CYS A 630 25.84 -13.81 -27.08
CA CYS A 630 25.29 -14.81 -27.99
C CYS A 630 24.80 -16.06 -27.24
N ARG A 631 23.64 -16.56 -27.68
CA ARG A 631 23.06 -17.86 -27.34
C ARG A 631 24.04 -19.01 -27.64
N GLY A 632 24.15 -19.96 -26.71
CA GLY A 632 24.92 -21.18 -26.91
C GLY A 632 24.58 -22.26 -25.90
N SER A 633 23.45 -22.94 -26.12
CA SER A 633 23.11 -24.22 -25.48
C SER A 633 24.22 -25.26 -25.67
N ARG A 634 24.56 -26.04 -24.64
CA ARG A 634 24.46 -27.51 -24.68
C ARG A 634 24.84 -28.19 -23.36
N ARG A 635 24.00 -29.17 -23.04
CA ARG A 635 24.17 -30.23 -22.04
C ARG A 635 25.40 -31.09 -22.36
N CYS A 636 26.13 -31.46 -21.30
CA CYS A 636 27.09 -32.55 -21.31
C CYS A 636 26.36 -33.91 -21.32
N VAL A 637 26.57 -34.71 -22.37
CA VAL A 637 26.53 -36.18 -22.28
C VAL A 637 27.74 -36.74 -23.02
N ARG A 638 28.42 -37.64 -22.31
CA ARG A 638 29.64 -38.38 -22.62
C ARG A 638 29.41 -39.44 -23.72
N ARG A 639 30.37 -39.56 -24.66
CA ARG A 639 31.14 -40.77 -25.08
C ARG A 639 31.37 -40.87 -26.61
N GLY A 640 32.67 -40.93 -26.95
CA GLY A 640 33.25 -41.99 -27.77
C GLY A 640 33.31 -41.79 -29.29
N GLY A 641 34.52 -41.91 -29.85
CA GLY A 641 34.70 -42.45 -31.21
C GLY A 641 35.49 -41.59 -32.21
N TRP A 642 36.83 -41.69 -32.14
CA TRP A 642 37.78 -41.98 -33.24
C TRP A 642 37.68 -41.28 -34.62
N ALA A 643 38.86 -40.76 -35.02
CA ALA A 643 39.47 -40.80 -36.37
C ALA A 643 38.78 -39.98 -37.49
N THR A 644 39.42 -39.29 -38.44
CA THR A 644 40.81 -39.15 -38.94
C THR A 644 40.76 -38.12 -40.09
N GLY A 645 41.90 -37.47 -40.38
CA GLY A 645 42.24 -36.91 -41.71
C GLY A 645 41.78 -35.47 -41.94
N SER A 646 42.66 -34.47 -42.04
CA SER A 646 43.74 -34.21 -43.02
C SER A 646 43.31 -33.10 -43.99
N GLY A 647 44.12 -32.04 -44.11
CA GLY A 647 44.09 -31.16 -45.29
C GLY A 647 44.07 -29.65 -45.01
N SER A 648 45.24 -29.08 -44.72
CA SER A 648 45.62 -27.74 -45.22
C SER A 648 45.77 -27.81 -46.76
N PRO A 649 45.70 -26.71 -47.56
CA PRO A 649 46.36 -25.42 -47.27
C PRO A 649 45.64 -24.13 -47.74
N ALA A 650 46.19 -22.99 -47.28
CA ALA A 650 46.09 -21.63 -47.85
C ALA A 650 46.77 -21.56 -49.26
N PRO A 651 46.93 -20.42 -50.00
CA PRO A 651 46.85 -19.00 -49.59
C PRO A 651 46.39 -17.97 -50.68
N ILE A 652 46.66 -16.67 -50.45
CA ILE A 652 46.82 -15.54 -51.42
C ILE A 652 45.50 -14.84 -51.87
N ALA A 653 45.36 -13.52 -52.07
CA ALA A 653 45.98 -12.27 -51.61
C ALA A 653 45.15 -11.08 -52.17
N ALA A 654 45.25 -9.93 -51.49
CA ALA A 654 45.38 -8.57 -52.05
C ALA A 654 44.23 -7.82 -52.77
N SER A 655 44.04 -6.59 -52.27
CA SER A 655 43.98 -5.29 -52.98
C SER A 655 42.62 -4.67 -53.34
N GLY A 656 42.50 -3.36 -53.05
CA GLY A 656 41.64 -2.45 -53.81
C GLY A 656 40.88 -1.39 -53.00
N THR A 657 41.54 -0.31 -52.58
CA THR A 657 40.98 1.06 -52.54
C THR A 657 41.64 1.85 -53.68
N PRO A 658 41.01 2.90 -54.27
CA PRO A 658 41.10 4.24 -53.68
C PRO A 658 39.98 5.26 -54.01
N ASN A 659 39.92 6.30 -53.15
CA ASN A 659 39.73 7.76 -53.38
C ASN A 659 38.59 8.37 -54.23
N GLY A 660 38.06 9.49 -53.73
CA GLY A 660 37.48 10.56 -54.56
C GLY A 660 36.74 11.64 -53.75
N SER A 661 37.17 12.90 -53.87
CA SER A 661 36.93 14.04 -52.96
C SER A 661 36.13 15.20 -53.58
N ALA A 662 35.61 16.08 -52.69
CA ALA A 662 35.49 17.56 -52.79
C ALA A 662 34.31 18.25 -53.54
N GLY A 663 33.84 19.37 -52.94
CA GLY A 663 33.18 20.50 -53.65
C GLY A 663 32.09 21.24 -52.86
N GLY A 664 32.30 22.52 -52.51
CA GLY A 664 31.41 23.40 -51.74
C GLY A 664 30.38 24.25 -52.55
N PRO A 665 30.02 25.49 -52.11
CA PRO A 665 28.65 25.96 -51.79
C PRO A 665 27.99 26.86 -52.85
N PRO A 666 26.81 27.50 -52.57
CA PRO A 666 26.82 28.96 -52.29
C PRO A 666 25.72 29.49 -51.33
N SER A 667 25.57 30.81 -51.30
CA SER A 667 25.22 31.76 -50.24
C SER A 667 23.82 32.42 -50.29
N SER A 668 23.41 32.97 -49.12
CA SER A 668 22.72 34.25 -48.84
C SER A 668 21.41 34.65 -49.54
N TRP A 669 20.38 34.99 -48.75
CA TRP A 669 19.45 36.12 -49.00
C TRP A 669 18.91 36.69 -47.67
N THR A 670 18.97 38.02 -47.55
CA THR A 670 18.45 38.91 -46.50
C THR A 670 17.05 39.41 -46.84
N GLY A 671 16.18 39.65 -45.85
CA GLY A 671 14.89 40.31 -46.03
C GLY A 671 14.28 40.83 -44.73
N THR A 672 14.21 42.16 -44.62
CA THR A 672 13.76 43.01 -43.51
C THR A 672 12.26 43.01 -43.24
N GLY A 673 11.83 43.30 -42.00
CA GLY A 673 10.48 43.80 -41.72
C GLY A 673 10.12 43.90 -40.22
N THR A 674 10.26 45.08 -39.63
CA THR A 674 9.54 45.51 -38.42
C THR A 674 8.23 46.21 -38.83
N PRO A 675 7.20 46.21 -37.96
CA PRO A 675 6.80 47.49 -37.38
C PRO A 675 6.38 47.43 -35.90
N ARG A 676 6.52 48.58 -35.23
CA ARG A 676 6.11 48.92 -33.86
C ARG A 676 4.64 49.47 -33.82
N PRO A 677 4.04 49.69 -32.62
CA PRO A 677 2.61 49.49 -32.33
C PRO A 677 1.78 50.80 -32.24
N PRO A 678 0.50 50.73 -31.83
CA PRO A 678 -0.16 51.84 -31.15
C PRO A 678 -0.60 51.54 -29.70
N THR A 679 -0.14 52.45 -28.85
CA THR A 679 -0.67 53.09 -27.63
C THR A 679 -2.09 52.82 -27.07
N ARG A 680 -2.12 52.71 -25.72
CA ARG A 680 -2.96 53.36 -24.68
C ARG A 680 -4.48 53.51 -24.83
N ASP A 681 -5.20 52.99 -23.84
CA ASP A 681 -6.12 53.63 -22.87
C ASP A 681 -6.91 52.50 -22.17
N GLY A 682 -7.36 52.51 -20.92
CA GLY A 682 -7.46 53.48 -19.84
C GLY A 682 -8.07 52.73 -18.63
N ARG A 683 -7.91 53.34 -17.45
CA ARG A 683 -8.29 52.90 -16.09
C ARG A 683 -9.74 52.41 -15.95
N TRP A 684 -10.03 51.54 -14.97
CA TRP A 684 -10.72 51.86 -13.69
C TRP A 684 -11.23 50.60 -12.94
N TRP A 685 -10.77 50.49 -11.69
CA TRP A 685 -11.34 49.88 -10.47
C TRP A 685 -12.74 49.23 -10.48
N ARG A 686 -12.91 48.07 -9.83
CA ARG A 686 -13.34 47.92 -8.41
C ARG A 686 -13.68 46.46 -8.05
N ARG A 687 -13.28 46.07 -6.83
CA ARG A 687 -13.85 44.97 -6.02
C ARG A 687 -15.37 45.13 -5.84
N PRO A 688 -16.06 44.07 -5.39
CA PRO A 688 -16.68 44.21 -4.08
C PRO A 688 -16.45 43.01 -3.15
N THR A 689 -16.43 43.34 -1.86
CA THR A 689 -16.51 42.50 -0.67
C THR A 689 -17.93 42.49 -0.11
N SER A 690 -18.17 41.52 0.78
CA SER A 690 -19.30 41.35 1.72
C SER A 690 -20.61 40.78 1.13
N ALA A 691 -21.50 40.11 1.85
CA ALA A 691 -21.54 39.29 3.08
C ALA A 691 -23.03 38.91 3.26
N ALA A 692 -23.30 37.89 4.08
CA ALA A 692 -24.56 37.60 4.77
C ALA A 692 -25.73 36.89 4.02
N ALA A 693 -25.90 35.61 4.40
CA ALA A 693 -27.10 34.96 4.92
C ALA A 693 -28.48 35.21 4.27
N THR A 694 -29.10 34.13 3.76
CA THR A 694 -30.33 33.51 4.31
C THR A 694 -30.82 32.37 3.42
N SER A 695 -31.13 31.22 4.02
CA SER A 695 -31.91 30.13 3.42
C SER A 695 -33.35 30.59 3.14
N PRO A 696 -34.05 30.04 2.12
CA PRO A 696 -34.90 28.88 2.41
C PRO A 696 -35.02 27.85 1.25
N THR A 697 -35.13 26.57 1.60
CA THR A 697 -35.72 25.49 0.79
C THR A 697 -37.24 25.42 1.02
N PRO A 698 -38.04 24.59 0.30
CA PRO A 698 -37.81 23.88 -0.97
C PRO A 698 -39.00 23.99 -1.96
N THR A 699 -38.77 23.79 -3.26
CA THR A 699 -39.83 23.32 -4.17
C THR A 699 -39.28 22.34 -5.20
N ALA A 700 -39.89 21.16 -5.22
CA ALA A 700 -39.66 20.06 -6.14
C ALA A 700 -40.09 20.37 -7.58
N SER A 701 -39.37 19.84 -8.57
CA SER A 701 -39.93 19.09 -9.71
C SER A 701 -38.80 18.56 -10.62
N PRO A 702 -39.00 17.39 -11.27
CA PRO A 702 -37.94 16.60 -11.88
C PRO A 702 -37.70 16.97 -13.35
N ARG A 703 -36.45 16.94 -13.82
CA ARG A 703 -36.13 16.94 -15.24
C ARG A 703 -35.39 15.68 -15.64
N TRP A 704 -36.13 14.87 -16.39
CA TRP A 704 -35.71 13.77 -17.22
C TRP A 704 -34.65 14.20 -18.23
N TRP A 705 -33.58 13.42 -18.35
CA TRP A 705 -32.73 13.35 -19.54
C TRP A 705 -32.67 11.90 -20.01
N PRO A 706 -32.83 11.63 -21.32
CA PRO A 706 -32.96 10.27 -21.82
C PRO A 706 -31.61 9.56 -21.91
N VAL A 707 -31.62 8.32 -21.42
CA VAL A 707 -30.57 7.31 -21.58
C VAL A 707 -30.45 6.95 -23.06
N VAL A 708 -29.27 7.19 -23.64
CA VAL A 708 -28.87 6.59 -24.91
C VAL A 708 -28.31 5.21 -24.61
N ALA A 709 -29.13 4.19 -24.86
CA ALA A 709 -28.72 2.79 -24.84
C ALA A 709 -27.77 2.50 -26.01
N ARG A 710 -26.52 2.11 -25.71
CA ARG A 710 -25.65 1.43 -26.68
C ARG A 710 -25.74 -0.07 -26.43
N SER A 711 -26.34 -0.78 -27.38
CA SER A 711 -26.28 -2.24 -27.48
C SER A 711 -24.84 -2.72 -27.73
N PRO A 712 -24.37 -3.81 -27.12
CA PRO A 712 -23.08 -4.39 -27.44
C PRO A 712 -23.17 -5.25 -28.70
N SER A 713 -22.30 -4.93 -29.65
CA SER A 713 -22.04 -5.67 -30.87
C SER A 713 -21.49 -7.06 -30.56
N THR A 714 -22.16 -8.07 -31.10
CA THR A 714 -21.72 -9.46 -31.26
C THR A 714 -20.44 -9.55 -32.09
N TRP A 715 -19.44 -10.32 -31.61
CA TRP A 715 -18.38 -10.89 -32.46
C TRP A 715 -18.25 -12.41 -32.20
N PRO A 716 -17.89 -13.21 -33.22
CA PRO A 716 -18.27 -14.60 -33.32
C PRO A 716 -17.22 -15.59 -32.81
N CYS A 717 -17.70 -16.67 -32.18
CA CYS A 717 -16.94 -17.88 -31.88
C CYS A 717 -16.31 -18.50 -33.13
N ARG A 718 -14.98 -18.69 -33.12
CA ARG A 718 -14.32 -19.69 -33.98
C ARG A 718 -14.18 -21.00 -33.22
N ARG A 719 -14.80 -22.04 -33.80
CA ARG A 719 -14.65 -23.45 -33.46
C ARG A 719 -13.26 -23.93 -33.86
N GLY A 720 -12.64 -24.75 -33.01
CA GLY A 720 -11.50 -25.60 -33.33
C GLY A 720 -11.62 -26.90 -32.54
N CYS A 721 -12.13 -27.94 -33.20
CA CYS A 721 -12.27 -29.29 -32.65
C CYS A 721 -10.92 -30.01 -32.61
N SER A 722 -10.65 -30.72 -31.51
CA SER A 722 -9.90 -31.99 -31.54
C SER A 722 -10.05 -32.75 -30.22
N ALA A 723 -10.86 -33.81 -30.25
CA ALA A 723 -10.84 -34.89 -29.27
C ALA A 723 -9.65 -35.83 -29.56
N PRO A 724 -9.22 -36.68 -28.61
CA PRO A 724 -9.72 -38.06 -28.70
C PRO A 724 -9.92 -38.83 -27.37
N ARG A 725 -10.91 -39.73 -27.43
CA ARG A 725 -10.94 -41.14 -26.96
C ARG A 725 -10.88 -41.47 -25.46
N SER A 726 -12.05 -41.90 -24.97
CA SER A 726 -12.28 -42.91 -23.92
C SER A 726 -11.79 -44.32 -24.31
N PRO A 727 -11.66 -45.23 -23.32
CA PRO A 727 -12.44 -46.47 -23.41
C PRO A 727 -13.17 -46.86 -22.11
N ARG A 728 -14.37 -47.42 -22.30
CA ARG A 728 -15.16 -48.18 -21.31
C ARG A 728 -14.62 -49.61 -21.22
N TRP A 729 -14.71 -50.26 -20.05
CA TRP A 729 -14.97 -51.70 -19.91
C TRP A 729 -15.79 -51.96 -18.61
N ALA A 730 -16.57 -53.03 -18.65
CA ALA A 730 -17.64 -53.42 -17.73
C ALA A 730 -17.13 -54.18 -16.49
N GLY A 731 -17.98 -54.25 -15.44
CA GLY A 731 -17.74 -54.94 -14.14
C GLY A 731 -17.79 -56.49 -14.22
N PRO A 732 -18.37 -57.26 -13.25
CA PRO A 732 -18.97 -56.91 -11.94
C PRO A 732 -18.55 -57.87 -10.78
N ALA A 733 -18.94 -57.59 -9.51
CA ALA A 733 -19.41 -58.60 -8.53
C ALA A 733 -19.77 -58.03 -7.13
N CYS A 734 -21.03 -58.31 -6.76
CA CYS A 734 -21.71 -58.39 -5.45
C CYS A 734 -20.90 -58.66 -4.16
N ARG A 735 -21.34 -58.08 -3.02
CA ARG A 735 -22.24 -58.72 -2.01
C ARG A 735 -22.59 -57.79 -0.82
N ARG A 736 -23.91 -57.73 -0.53
CA ARG A 736 -24.67 -57.74 0.76
C ARG A 736 -24.15 -56.86 1.92
N ALA A 737 -24.96 -56.08 2.65
CA ALA A 737 -26.26 -56.42 3.24
C ALA A 737 -27.05 -55.17 3.70
N ALA A 738 -28.38 -55.21 3.63
CA ALA A 738 -29.28 -54.53 4.57
C ALA A 738 -30.69 -55.14 4.44
N GLY A 739 -31.19 -55.72 5.53
CA GLY A 739 -32.52 -56.28 5.63
C GLY A 739 -33.56 -55.26 6.10
N SER A 740 -34.72 -55.31 5.43
CA SER A 740 -36.10 -55.14 5.91
C SER A 740 -36.36 -54.37 7.22
N CYS A 741 -37.04 -53.22 7.16
CA CYS A 741 -38.51 -53.06 7.19
C CYS A 741 -39.12 -53.20 8.59
N TRP A 742 -39.63 -52.10 9.18
CA TRP A 742 -40.88 -52.10 9.95
C TRP A 742 -41.57 -50.73 9.79
N ARG A 743 -42.82 -50.77 9.32
CA ARG A 743 -43.80 -49.67 9.32
C ARG A 743 -44.61 -49.75 10.62
N SER A 744 -45.00 -48.62 11.20
CA SER A 744 -46.36 -48.45 11.71
C SER A 744 -46.75 -46.97 11.77
N ARG A 745 -48.05 -46.72 11.57
CA ARG A 745 -48.75 -45.43 11.43
C ARG A 745 -49.39 -45.03 12.76
N SER A 746 -49.50 -43.72 13.00
CA SER A 746 -50.66 -43.00 13.58
C SER A 746 -50.27 -41.49 13.56
N ALA A 747 -50.95 -40.53 12.93
CA ALA A 747 -52.34 -40.07 12.96
C ALA A 747 -52.80 -39.57 14.34
N ARG A 748 -52.73 -38.24 14.60
CA ARG A 748 -53.91 -37.36 14.83
C ARG A 748 -53.54 -35.93 15.32
N THR A 749 -54.18 -34.97 14.65
CA THR A 749 -54.87 -33.74 15.14
C THR A 749 -54.12 -32.58 15.82
N TRP A 750 -54.32 -31.41 15.19
CA TRP A 750 -54.23 -30.03 15.69
C TRP A 750 -55.14 -29.77 16.90
N PRO A 751 -54.86 -28.72 17.69
CA PRO A 751 -55.70 -27.52 17.61
C PRO A 751 -54.96 -26.17 17.77
N THR A 752 -55.45 -25.15 17.06
CA THR A 752 -55.43 -23.74 17.49
C THR A 752 -56.51 -23.51 18.57
N PRO A 753 -56.36 -22.52 19.46
CA PRO A 753 -57.03 -21.23 19.21
C PRO A 753 -56.31 -19.97 19.72
N SER A 754 -56.66 -18.86 19.06
CA SER A 754 -56.73 -17.44 19.48
C SER A 754 -56.20 -17.00 20.86
N GLY A 755 -55.38 -15.96 20.80
CA GLY A 755 -55.04 -15.00 21.87
C GLY A 755 -54.13 -13.92 21.30
#